data_AF-A0A937QLV7-F1
#
_entry.id   AF-A0A937QLV7-F1
#
_cell.length_a   1.000
_cell.length_b   1.000
_cell.length_c   1.000
_cell.angle_alpha   90.00
_cell.angle_beta   90.00
_cell.angle_gamma   90.00
#
_symmetry.space_group_name_H-M   'P 1'
#
loop_
_entity.id
_entity.type
_entity.pdbx_description
1 polymer ?
#
loop_
_entity_poly.entity_id
_entity_poly.type
_entity_poly.pdbx_seq_one_letter_code
_entity_poly.pdbx_strand_id
1 'polypeptide(L)'
;MCGCGEHKTWRLASVIWLVAGLTVASFPEQAWAEEYSVRAAVQRAGNAESDELRLSYLKELSKQPALDASLRDDLARLVTQVERWLGDKRLDYFGRDAARTKDFDFEIAESSVLYPLTWLYRGRMVIWYALESGGVWNNPERKREFFAAARGFFEKYAEAFPQNKIVRMYLGHPTGPQKQYDAVPGAPEWAIYQREGLERLTDVIEWWIDNRMQADYQYGGGWGDDCEMWRWWVPVLIGFDSAKVSGAQARFSKALMDQEHMKQGYTTRMSDVEHTAEDSADAITPMMHIDPENDIWRKYALKLAEFMEESWTAKNQRGFLQFKSTYFTADKVDTNPQRACDTVYHPRVVQPTLLYWQRTGDERLRRLFAAWMDTWVDAAARTERGKPAGIIPTAIHWPDGTVGGLGPDWWDPRNHGEYTLYLYPSAMGLMTHTLLLTHYMTGEAKYLVPIRSMADIRLKYLSSPPQREAAAGTEAWCASRLGGLASVIAKYRFLTGNAEFDDFLARDMSPYMRFRLRGDSAPLVSALRQNAQALRMNFEGYTSEVRYTDRVLRFPSLFAGSEVLARPVETIHTPNPSLLYSMATGDPGDAGYFPLNAVRWLTPPRDIAVLVTESASKQFGAELFCFGQKQRSMSAEFYLLEPGKYELTVTTKNGDKEKLSETREFVVQGRQTRVSFYLPPRRLCVLRIRPSDL
;
A
#
# COMPACT_ATOMS: atom_id res chain seq x y z
N MET A 1 63.51 65.22 3.66
CA MET A 1 63.44 65.90 2.34
C MET A 1 62.02 66.43 2.23
N CYS A 2 61.78 67.69 2.61
CA CYS A 2 61.83 68.87 1.74
C CYS A 2 60.81 68.76 0.59
N GLY A 3 59.86 69.66 0.37
CA GLY A 3 59.53 70.97 0.94
C GLY A 3 58.01 71.18 0.85
N CYS A 4 57.41 72.01 1.71
CA CYS A 4 57.50 73.47 1.74
C CYS A 4 56.92 74.13 0.48
N GLY A 5 55.89 74.96 0.67
CA GLY A 5 55.24 75.70 -0.41
C GLY A 5 53.99 76.43 0.06
N GLU A 6 54.14 77.25 1.10
CA GLU A 6 53.12 78.17 1.61
C GLU A 6 52.73 79.23 0.56
N HIS A 7 51.51 79.79 0.67
CA HIS A 7 51.25 81.14 1.19
C HIS A 7 50.06 81.86 0.52
N LYS A 8 49.13 82.30 1.40
CA LYS A 8 48.57 83.67 1.54
C LYS A 8 47.70 84.19 0.36
N THR A 9 46.57 84.88 0.56
CA THR A 9 46.27 85.96 1.51
C THR A 9 44.76 86.35 1.45
N TRP A 10 44.14 86.55 2.63
CA TRP A 10 43.19 87.64 3.03
C TRP A 10 41.75 87.66 2.46
N ARG A 11 40.70 87.49 3.29
CA ARG A 11 39.97 88.47 4.16
C ARG A 11 39.45 89.71 3.37
N LEU A 12 38.18 90.13 3.40
CA LEU A 12 37.20 90.24 4.50
C LEU A 12 35.77 90.56 3.95
N ALA A 13 34.75 90.04 4.67
CA ALA A 13 33.37 90.54 4.92
C ALA A 13 32.41 90.80 3.74
N SER A 14 31.09 90.64 3.78
CA SER A 14 30.05 90.03 4.63
C SER A 14 28.71 90.21 3.85
N VAL A 15 27.67 89.47 4.25
CA VAL A 15 26.21 89.72 4.06
C VAL A 15 25.44 88.73 3.15
N ILE A 16 24.83 87.75 3.83
CA ILE A 16 23.45 87.22 3.73
C ILE A 16 22.91 86.89 2.33
N TRP A 17 22.60 85.60 2.03
CA TRP A 17 21.37 85.18 1.33
C TRP A 17 21.03 83.69 1.62
N LEU A 18 19.77 83.49 2.03
CA LEU A 18 18.91 82.30 2.10
C LEU A 18 19.49 80.87 2.21
N VAL A 19 19.08 80.19 3.29
CA VAL A 19 18.97 78.72 3.36
C VAL A 19 17.76 78.30 2.54
N ALA A 20 17.99 77.66 1.39
CA ALA A 20 17.01 76.81 0.71
C ALA A 20 17.39 75.35 0.98
N GLY A 21 16.52 74.63 1.69
CA GLY A 21 16.69 73.22 1.99
C GLY A 21 16.67 72.38 0.71
N LEU A 22 17.80 71.73 0.43
CA LEU A 22 17.86 70.57 -0.45
C LEU A 22 17.40 69.35 0.34
N THR A 23 16.12 69.01 0.22
CA THR A 23 15.62 67.66 0.50
C THR A 23 16.17 66.73 -0.57
N VAL A 24 17.34 66.13 -0.30
CA VAL A 24 17.83 64.98 -1.07
C VAL A 24 16.84 63.84 -0.84
N ALA A 25 16.13 63.47 -1.90
CA ALA A 25 15.20 62.36 -1.91
C ALA A 25 15.93 61.03 -1.64
N SER A 26 15.79 60.49 -0.43
CA SER A 26 16.31 59.17 -0.02
C SER A 26 15.49 57.97 -0.57
N PHE A 27 14.65 58.18 -1.59
CA PHE A 27 13.67 57.19 -2.05
C PHE A 27 14.22 55.99 -2.84
N PRO A 28 15.35 56.04 -3.58
CA PRO A 28 15.83 54.88 -4.32
C PRO A 28 16.43 53.78 -3.42
N GLU A 29 17.24 54.12 -2.42
CA GLU A 29 17.94 53.10 -1.61
C GLU A 29 16.97 52.23 -0.79
N GLN A 30 15.89 52.81 -0.29
CA GLN A 30 14.93 52.11 0.57
C GLN A 30 14.06 51.13 -0.25
N ALA A 31 13.59 51.53 -1.43
CA ALA A 31 12.82 50.65 -2.31
C ALA A 31 13.64 49.46 -2.83
N TRP A 32 14.92 49.66 -3.12
CA TRP A 32 15.82 48.59 -3.57
C TRP A 32 16.17 47.62 -2.42
N ALA A 33 16.35 48.13 -1.20
CA ALA A 33 16.59 47.30 -0.01
C ALA A 33 15.34 46.47 0.36
N GLU A 34 14.15 47.04 0.21
CA GLU A 34 12.87 46.35 0.42
C GLU A 34 12.65 45.26 -0.63
N GLU A 35 12.85 45.55 -1.92
CA GLU A 35 12.74 44.54 -2.99
C GLU A 35 13.75 43.39 -2.81
N TYR A 36 14.99 43.70 -2.41
CA TYR A 36 16.01 42.70 -2.10
C TYR A 36 15.60 41.82 -0.89
N SER A 37 15.02 42.42 0.14
CA SER A 37 14.50 41.73 1.33
C SER A 37 13.36 40.77 1.00
N VAL A 38 12.41 41.20 0.15
CA VAL A 38 11.31 40.35 -0.34
C VAL A 38 11.85 39.19 -1.17
N ARG A 39 12.72 39.45 -2.15
CA ARG A 39 13.32 38.38 -2.98
C ARG A 39 14.10 37.37 -2.13
N ALA A 40 14.84 37.83 -1.12
CA ALA A 40 15.53 36.95 -0.18
C ALA A 40 14.55 36.08 0.62
N ALA A 41 13.44 36.65 1.09
CA ALA A 41 12.40 35.89 1.78
C ALA A 41 11.73 34.84 0.86
N VAL A 42 11.47 35.18 -0.40
CA VAL A 42 10.94 34.23 -1.41
C VAL A 42 11.94 33.12 -1.68
N GLN A 43 13.23 33.42 -1.83
CA GLN A 43 14.28 32.41 -1.99
C GLN A 43 14.38 31.47 -0.78
N ARG A 44 14.26 32.02 0.43
CA ARG A 44 14.21 31.23 1.67
C ARG A 44 12.97 30.32 1.73
N ALA A 45 11.80 30.84 1.33
CA ALA A 45 10.56 30.08 1.23
C ALA A 45 10.62 28.97 0.17
N GLY A 46 11.16 29.27 -1.02
CA GLY A 46 11.28 28.31 -2.11
C GLY A 46 12.27 27.19 -1.81
N ASN A 47 13.39 27.50 -1.16
CA ASN A 47 14.37 26.49 -0.76
C ASN A 47 14.07 25.82 0.60
N ALA A 48 12.90 26.10 1.22
CA ALA A 48 12.53 25.49 2.48
C ALA A 48 12.44 23.96 2.40
N GLU A 49 12.91 23.29 3.46
CA GLU A 49 12.96 21.82 3.54
C GLU A 49 11.59 21.16 3.79
N SER A 50 10.59 21.92 4.23
CA SER A 50 9.22 21.42 4.42
C SER A 50 8.18 22.48 4.08
N ASP A 51 6.94 22.05 3.89
CA ASP A 51 5.82 22.94 3.60
C ASP A 51 5.45 23.80 4.84
N GLU A 52 5.61 23.27 6.06
CA GLU A 52 5.42 24.01 7.33
C GLU A 52 6.47 25.12 7.48
N LEU A 53 7.73 24.81 7.19
CA LEU A 53 8.80 25.81 7.24
C LEU A 53 8.57 26.89 6.18
N ARG A 54 8.17 26.50 4.96
CA ARG A 54 7.78 27.45 3.91
C ARG A 54 6.65 28.36 4.37
N LEU A 55 5.60 27.79 4.94
CA LEU A 55 4.47 28.55 5.48
C LEU A 55 4.92 29.54 6.56
N SER A 56 5.84 29.12 7.44
CA SER A 56 6.37 30.01 8.48
C SER A 56 7.09 31.22 7.89
N TYR A 57 7.88 31.03 6.82
CA TYR A 57 8.58 32.12 6.12
C TYR A 57 7.62 33.03 5.36
N LEU A 58 6.58 32.49 4.74
CA LEU A 58 5.54 33.28 4.08
C LEU A 58 4.73 34.11 5.09
N LYS A 59 4.42 33.55 6.27
CA LYS A 59 3.78 34.28 7.37
C LYS A 59 4.71 35.34 7.97
N GLU A 60 6.01 35.10 8.04
CA GLU A 60 7.00 36.11 8.44
C GLU A 60 7.02 37.27 7.43
N LEU A 61 7.07 36.96 6.14
CA LEU A 61 6.98 37.96 5.07
C LEU A 61 5.71 38.78 5.16
N SER A 62 4.56 38.16 5.48
CA SER A 62 3.26 38.85 5.60
C SER A 62 3.21 39.93 6.69
N LYS A 63 4.15 39.90 7.64
CA LYS A 63 4.25 40.87 8.74
C LYS A 63 5.08 42.10 8.37
N GLN A 64 5.72 42.12 7.19
CA GLN A 64 6.52 43.26 6.77
C GLN A 64 5.62 44.46 6.40
N PRO A 65 5.84 45.64 6.99
CA PRO A 65 4.93 46.79 6.83
C PRO A 65 5.00 47.45 5.44
N ALA A 66 6.05 47.18 4.65
CA ALA A 66 6.34 47.84 3.38
C ALA A 66 5.91 47.05 2.12
N LEU A 67 5.10 46.00 2.25
CA LEU A 67 4.62 45.25 1.08
C LEU A 67 3.58 46.05 0.27
N ASP A 68 3.74 46.12 -1.05
CA ASP A 68 2.73 46.67 -1.94
C ASP A 68 1.42 45.87 -1.85
N ALA A 69 0.29 46.50 -2.21
CA ALA A 69 -1.03 45.91 -2.02
C ALA A 69 -1.24 44.62 -2.84
N SER A 70 -0.74 44.61 -4.09
CA SER A 70 -0.88 43.45 -4.98
C SER A 70 -0.12 42.24 -4.44
N LEU A 71 1.13 42.45 -4.00
CA LEU A 71 1.94 41.41 -3.40
C LEU A 71 1.35 40.91 -2.08
N ARG A 72 0.72 41.78 -1.29
CA ARG A 72 0.02 41.40 -0.06
C ARG A 72 -1.14 40.46 -0.35
N ASP A 73 -1.92 40.75 -1.38
CA ASP A 73 -3.06 39.92 -1.80
C ASP A 73 -2.58 38.58 -2.34
N ASP A 74 -1.56 38.57 -3.21
CA ASP A 74 -0.94 37.35 -3.72
C ASP A 74 -0.35 36.48 -2.59
N LEU A 75 0.30 37.11 -1.61
CA LEU A 75 0.85 36.43 -0.45
C LEU A 75 -0.24 35.81 0.41
N ALA A 76 -1.34 36.52 0.65
CA ALA A 76 -2.49 36.01 1.39
C ALA A 76 -3.11 34.79 0.68
N ARG A 77 -3.26 34.84 -0.65
CA ARG A 77 -3.72 33.71 -1.47
C ARG A 77 -2.78 32.51 -1.35
N LEU A 78 -1.47 32.73 -1.52
CA LEU A 78 -0.47 31.66 -1.41
C LEU A 78 -0.47 31.03 0.00
N VAL A 79 -0.44 31.86 1.06
CA VAL A 79 -0.49 31.39 2.46
C VAL A 79 -1.73 30.53 2.68
N THR A 80 -2.90 30.97 2.22
CA THR A 80 -4.16 30.21 2.34
C THR A 80 -4.05 28.86 1.63
N GLN A 81 -3.49 28.81 0.42
CA GLN A 81 -3.33 27.54 -0.30
C GLN A 81 -2.31 26.61 0.35
N VAL A 82 -1.22 27.13 0.93
CA VAL A 82 -0.26 26.31 1.67
C VAL A 82 -0.84 25.79 2.98
N GLU A 83 -1.63 26.59 3.69
CA GLU A 83 -2.39 26.13 4.87
C GLU A 83 -3.36 25.02 4.51
N ARG A 84 -4.09 25.18 3.40
CA ARG A 84 -4.99 24.16 2.88
C ARG A 84 -4.22 22.88 2.51
N TRP A 85 -3.10 23.01 1.80
CA TRP A 85 -2.25 21.87 1.45
C TRP A 85 -1.75 21.06 2.66
N LEU A 86 -1.49 21.74 3.78
CA LEU A 86 -1.03 21.10 5.01
C LEU A 86 -2.16 20.48 5.83
N GLY A 87 -3.28 21.19 5.98
CA GLY A 87 -4.30 20.90 6.99
C GLY A 87 -5.73 20.74 6.51
N ASP A 88 -6.01 20.71 5.20
CA ASP A 88 -7.37 20.42 4.70
C ASP A 88 -7.80 19.02 5.16
N LYS A 89 -9.10 18.91 5.48
CA LYS A 89 -9.73 17.64 5.84
C LYS A 89 -9.61 16.61 4.71
N ARG A 90 -9.69 17.08 3.45
CA ARG A 90 -9.57 16.29 2.23
C ARG A 90 -8.30 16.70 1.48
N LEU A 91 -7.36 15.77 1.35
CA LEU A 91 -6.06 16.02 0.72
C LEU A 91 -6.15 16.13 -0.81
N ASP A 92 -7.24 15.64 -1.40
CA ASP A 92 -7.48 15.51 -2.83
C ASP A 92 -8.31 16.66 -3.44
N TYR A 93 -8.47 17.78 -2.72
CA TYR A 93 -9.37 18.88 -3.11
C TYR A 93 -9.13 19.47 -4.51
N PHE A 94 -7.94 19.27 -5.07
CA PHE A 94 -7.51 19.75 -6.39
C PHE A 94 -7.84 18.77 -7.54
N GLY A 95 -8.27 17.55 -7.23
CA GLY A 95 -8.33 16.44 -8.20
C GLY A 95 -9.14 16.77 -9.45
N ARG A 96 -10.25 17.50 -9.32
CA ARG A 96 -11.09 17.92 -10.45
C ARG A 96 -10.36 18.86 -11.42
N ASP A 97 -9.63 19.83 -10.90
CA ASP A 97 -8.92 20.79 -11.75
C ASP A 97 -7.73 20.12 -12.41
N ALA A 98 -6.92 19.38 -11.64
CA ALA A 98 -5.81 18.60 -12.17
C ALA A 98 -6.26 17.62 -13.27
N ALA A 99 -7.42 16.96 -13.12
CA ALA A 99 -7.99 16.08 -14.13
C ALA A 99 -8.26 16.77 -15.46
N ARG A 100 -8.81 18.00 -15.41
CA ARG A 100 -9.33 18.73 -16.56
C ARG A 100 -8.26 19.54 -17.27
N THR A 101 -7.45 20.28 -16.51
CA THR A 101 -6.52 21.27 -17.04
C THR A 101 -5.07 20.83 -16.95
N LYS A 102 -4.79 19.71 -16.24
CA LYS A 102 -3.42 19.29 -15.89
C LYS A 102 -2.68 20.40 -15.13
N ASP A 103 -3.43 21.12 -14.30
CA ASP A 103 -2.97 22.31 -13.62
C ASP A 103 -3.89 22.65 -12.44
N PHE A 104 -3.46 23.59 -11.60
CA PHE A 104 -4.25 24.21 -10.55
C PHE A 104 -3.95 25.71 -10.50
N ASP A 105 -4.98 26.54 -10.65
CA ASP A 105 -4.83 27.99 -10.63
C ASP A 105 -4.80 28.50 -9.18
N PHE A 106 -3.70 29.14 -8.81
CA PHE A 106 -3.53 29.78 -7.49
C PHE A 106 -4.15 31.18 -7.44
N GLU A 107 -4.63 31.70 -8.58
CA GLU A 107 -5.12 33.06 -8.77
C GLU A 107 -4.06 34.11 -8.37
N ILE A 108 -2.79 33.81 -8.68
CA ILE A 108 -1.63 34.68 -8.46
C ILE A 108 -1.13 35.13 -9.83
N ALA A 109 -0.91 36.43 -10.01
CA ALA A 109 -0.44 36.98 -11.27
C ALA A 109 0.93 36.39 -11.67
N GLU A 110 1.14 36.07 -12.95
CA GLU A 110 2.44 35.53 -13.41
C GLU A 110 3.60 36.50 -13.22
N SER A 111 3.32 37.81 -13.16
CA SER A 111 4.28 38.87 -12.87
C SER A 111 4.66 38.96 -11.38
N SER A 112 3.95 38.25 -10.50
CA SER A 112 4.20 38.26 -9.06
C SER A 112 5.52 37.58 -8.73
N VAL A 113 6.31 38.17 -7.82
CA VAL A 113 7.55 37.56 -7.31
C VAL A 113 7.30 36.24 -6.56
N LEU A 114 6.04 35.99 -6.14
CA LEU A 114 5.61 34.75 -5.50
C LEU A 114 5.20 33.65 -6.47
N TYR A 115 4.92 34.00 -7.74
CA TYR A 115 4.43 33.04 -8.74
C TYR A 115 5.32 31.79 -8.88
N PRO A 116 6.67 31.90 -8.86
CA PRO A 116 7.54 30.73 -8.89
C PRO A 116 7.27 29.70 -7.79
N LEU A 117 6.77 30.12 -6.62
CA LEU A 117 6.47 29.21 -5.51
C LEU A 117 5.29 28.27 -5.83
N THR A 118 4.42 28.66 -6.76
CA THR A 118 3.24 27.86 -7.14
C THR A 118 3.61 26.59 -7.90
N TRP A 119 4.71 26.61 -8.67
CA TRP A 119 5.07 25.49 -9.56
C TRP A 119 5.30 24.17 -8.81
N LEU A 120 5.86 24.19 -7.59
CA LEU A 120 6.01 22.98 -6.79
C LEU A 120 4.66 22.34 -6.49
N TYR A 121 3.67 23.12 -6.07
CA TYR A 121 2.35 22.62 -5.74
C TYR A 121 1.57 22.18 -6.98
N ARG A 122 1.65 22.93 -8.09
CA ARG A 122 1.04 22.55 -9.38
C ARG A 122 1.57 21.20 -9.86
N GLY A 123 2.89 21.01 -9.85
CA GLY A 123 3.51 19.73 -10.18
C GLY A 123 3.06 18.59 -9.27
N ARG A 124 3.03 18.81 -7.95
CA ARG A 124 2.55 17.84 -6.95
C ARG A 124 1.09 17.45 -7.17
N MET A 125 0.20 18.42 -7.40
CA MET A 125 -1.23 18.18 -7.62
C MET A 125 -1.47 17.34 -8.88
N VAL A 126 -0.81 17.69 -9.99
CA VAL A 126 -0.92 16.96 -11.25
C VAL A 126 -0.42 15.53 -11.11
N ILE A 127 0.75 15.33 -10.47
CA ILE A 127 1.35 14.00 -10.38
C ILE A 127 0.60 13.08 -9.42
N TRP A 128 0.09 13.60 -8.30
CA TRP A 128 -0.70 12.80 -7.37
C TRP A 128 -2.05 12.41 -7.97
N TYR A 129 -2.70 13.29 -8.74
CA TYR A 129 -3.89 12.89 -9.50
C TYR A 129 -3.58 11.80 -10.54
N ALA A 130 -2.44 11.90 -11.25
CA ALA A 130 -2.02 10.89 -12.21
C ALA A 130 -1.68 9.54 -11.54
N LEU A 131 -1.12 9.57 -10.34
CA LEU A 131 -0.91 8.39 -9.50
C LEU A 131 -2.23 7.78 -9.05
N GLU A 132 -3.29 8.57 -8.86
CA GLU A 132 -4.58 8.03 -8.43
C GLU A 132 -5.36 7.39 -9.58
N SER A 133 -5.55 8.15 -10.66
CA SER A 133 -6.49 7.78 -11.70
C SER A 133 -6.01 6.56 -12.52
N GLY A 134 -6.70 5.42 -12.38
CA GLY A 134 -6.51 4.25 -13.26
C GLY A 134 -6.64 4.60 -14.74
N GLY A 135 -7.59 5.48 -15.09
CA GLY A 135 -7.79 5.98 -16.45
C GLY A 135 -6.65 6.86 -17.00
N VAL A 136 -5.80 7.43 -16.15
CA VAL A 136 -4.54 8.08 -16.56
C VAL A 136 -3.41 7.07 -16.55
N TRP A 137 -3.25 6.34 -15.45
CA TRP A 137 -2.11 5.46 -15.20
C TRP A 137 -2.01 4.31 -16.21
N ASN A 138 -3.14 3.68 -16.53
CA ASN A 138 -3.21 2.54 -17.43
C ASN A 138 -3.27 2.94 -18.92
N ASN A 139 -3.35 4.25 -19.21
CA ASN A 139 -3.32 4.77 -20.57
C ASN A 139 -1.95 5.43 -20.83
N PRO A 140 -1.06 4.83 -21.65
CA PRO A 140 0.30 5.35 -21.87
C PRO A 140 0.35 6.78 -22.40
N GLU A 141 -0.60 7.17 -23.27
CA GLU A 141 -0.66 8.52 -23.83
C GLU A 141 -1.03 9.54 -22.77
N ARG A 142 -2.11 9.29 -22.02
CA ARG A 142 -2.51 10.18 -20.92
C ARG A 142 -1.43 10.24 -19.85
N LYS A 143 -0.82 9.10 -19.49
CA LYS A 143 0.30 9.08 -18.55
C LYS A 143 1.44 9.99 -18.98
N ARG A 144 1.84 9.95 -20.26
CA ARG A 144 2.86 10.86 -20.83
C ARG A 144 2.49 12.33 -20.69
N GLU A 145 1.26 12.70 -21.01
CA GLU A 145 0.80 14.09 -20.92
C GLU A 145 0.86 14.62 -19.48
N PHE A 146 0.32 13.87 -18.53
CA PHE A 146 0.34 14.27 -17.12
C PHE A 146 1.77 14.33 -16.56
N PHE A 147 2.63 13.38 -16.93
CA PHE A 147 4.02 13.37 -16.50
C PHE A 147 4.81 14.53 -17.10
N ALA A 148 4.58 14.87 -18.38
CA ALA A 148 5.22 16.01 -19.02
C ALA A 148 4.80 17.33 -18.36
N ALA A 149 3.51 17.52 -18.07
CA ALA A 149 3.01 18.71 -17.38
C ALA A 149 3.62 18.84 -15.98
N ALA A 150 3.56 17.78 -15.16
CA ALA A 150 4.13 17.78 -13.82
C ALA A 150 5.65 18.05 -13.83
N ARG A 151 6.40 17.38 -14.73
CA ARG A 151 7.83 17.58 -14.89
C ARG A 151 8.16 19.03 -15.25
N GLY A 152 7.43 19.63 -16.19
CA GLY A 152 7.65 21.02 -16.59
C GLY A 152 7.47 22.00 -15.42
N PHE A 153 6.52 21.75 -14.51
CA PHE A 153 6.41 22.54 -13.28
C PHE A 153 7.59 22.31 -12.33
N PHE A 154 8.01 21.07 -12.13
CA PHE A 154 9.16 20.76 -11.27
C PHE A 154 10.47 21.35 -11.81
N GLU A 155 10.71 21.32 -13.12
CA GLU A 155 11.90 21.91 -13.75
C GLU A 155 11.94 23.43 -13.54
N LYS A 156 10.84 24.14 -13.77
CA LYS A 156 10.74 25.59 -13.50
C LYS A 156 10.98 25.93 -12.02
N TYR A 157 10.44 25.12 -11.11
CA TYR A 157 10.66 25.32 -9.68
C TYR A 157 12.11 25.06 -9.27
N ALA A 158 12.75 24.02 -9.82
CA ALA A 158 14.14 23.69 -9.55
C ALA A 158 15.10 24.76 -10.10
N GLU A 159 14.77 25.38 -11.22
CA GLU A 159 15.52 26.53 -11.76
C GLU A 159 15.46 27.74 -10.79
N ALA A 160 14.27 28.04 -10.26
CA ALA A 160 14.09 29.15 -9.33
C ALA A 160 14.65 28.88 -7.92
N PHE A 161 14.62 27.62 -7.47
CA PHE A 161 14.96 27.18 -6.11
C PHE A 161 15.80 25.90 -6.11
N PRO A 162 17.06 25.96 -6.57
CA PRO A 162 17.88 24.78 -6.84
C PRO A 162 18.29 23.97 -5.60
N GLN A 163 18.17 24.54 -4.39
CA GLN A 163 18.50 23.86 -3.14
C GLN A 163 17.29 23.09 -2.57
N ASN A 164 16.09 23.26 -3.13
CA ASN A 164 14.91 22.58 -2.62
C ASN A 164 15.03 21.05 -2.77
N LYS A 165 15.00 20.33 -1.66
CA LYS A 165 15.15 18.86 -1.67
C LYS A 165 13.96 18.14 -2.30
N ILE A 166 12.73 18.66 -2.17
CA ILE A 166 11.52 17.98 -2.60
C ILE A 166 11.40 17.99 -4.12
N VAL A 167 11.62 19.13 -4.76
CA VAL A 167 11.60 19.20 -6.23
C VAL A 167 12.68 18.30 -6.84
N ARG A 168 13.87 18.26 -6.21
CA ARG A 168 14.96 17.37 -6.62
C ARG A 168 14.57 15.90 -6.48
N MET A 169 13.85 15.53 -5.42
CA MET A 169 13.28 14.19 -5.24
C MET A 169 12.37 13.80 -6.42
N TYR A 170 11.42 14.65 -6.81
CA TYR A 170 10.55 14.40 -7.97
C TYR A 170 11.33 14.33 -9.29
N LEU A 171 12.41 15.08 -9.41
CA LEU A 171 13.30 15.07 -10.58
C LEU A 171 14.34 13.92 -10.55
N GLY A 172 14.19 12.95 -9.65
CA GLY A 172 14.99 11.73 -9.65
C GLY A 172 16.29 11.81 -8.86
N HIS A 173 16.40 12.75 -7.91
CA HIS A 173 17.49 12.81 -6.93
C HIS A 173 16.96 12.42 -5.55
N PRO A 174 17.09 11.15 -5.13
CA PRO A 174 16.48 10.68 -3.89
C PRO A 174 16.92 11.45 -2.64
N THR A 175 16.01 11.59 -1.67
CA THR A 175 16.38 12.08 -0.34
C THR A 175 17.12 10.98 0.43
N GLY A 176 18.09 11.39 1.25
CA GLY A 176 18.89 10.47 2.06
C GLY A 176 18.08 9.87 3.24
N PRO A 177 18.67 8.88 3.94
CA PRO A 177 18.02 8.26 5.08
C PRO A 177 17.82 9.21 6.26
N GLN A 178 16.61 9.25 6.81
CA GLN A 178 16.32 9.99 8.05
C GLN A 178 17.00 9.39 9.28
N LYS A 179 17.23 8.08 9.27
CA LYS A 179 17.85 7.31 10.35
C LYS A 179 18.90 6.37 9.78
N GLN A 180 20.02 6.24 10.47
CA GLN A 180 21.04 5.24 10.22
C GLN A 180 20.89 4.08 11.21
N TYR A 181 21.11 2.86 10.75
CA TYR A 181 21.07 1.67 11.61
C TYR A 181 22.45 1.04 11.65
N ASP A 182 23.06 1.01 12.82
CA ASP A 182 24.37 0.42 13.00
C ASP A 182 24.37 -1.07 12.63
N ALA A 183 25.52 -1.50 12.09
CA ALA A 183 25.82 -2.90 11.93
C ALA A 183 25.98 -3.55 13.31
N VAL A 184 25.28 -4.66 13.55
CA VAL A 184 25.42 -5.44 14.77
C VAL A 184 26.26 -6.67 14.46
N PRO A 185 27.46 -6.82 15.06
CA PRO A 185 28.33 -7.96 14.81
C PRO A 185 27.61 -9.29 15.06
N GLY A 186 27.77 -10.24 14.13
CA GLY A 186 27.15 -11.55 14.22
C GLY A 186 25.67 -11.62 13.83
N ALA A 187 25.04 -10.51 13.46
CA ALA A 187 23.71 -10.52 12.85
C ALA A 187 23.79 -11.09 11.42
N PRO A 188 22.96 -12.09 11.06
CA PRO A 188 22.85 -12.55 9.68
C PRO A 188 22.40 -11.43 8.75
N GLU A 189 22.83 -11.49 7.50
CA GLU A 189 22.50 -10.44 6.51
C GLU A 189 21.00 -10.28 6.29
N TRP A 190 20.24 -11.39 6.24
CA TRP A 190 18.78 -11.35 6.14
C TRP A 190 18.16 -10.60 7.32
N ALA A 191 18.71 -10.77 8.53
CA ALA A 191 18.19 -10.15 9.74
C ALA A 191 18.44 -8.65 9.73
N ILE A 192 19.61 -8.21 9.25
CA ILE A 192 19.97 -6.79 9.14
C ILE A 192 18.97 -6.06 8.22
N TYR A 193 18.73 -6.60 7.03
CA TYR A 193 17.83 -5.97 6.05
C TYR A 193 16.35 -6.11 6.43
N GLN A 194 15.95 -7.22 7.04
CA GLN A 194 14.58 -7.35 7.54
C GLN A 194 14.30 -6.36 8.67
N ARG A 195 15.21 -6.22 9.65
CA ARG A 195 15.10 -5.20 10.70
C ARG A 195 14.91 -3.82 10.09
N GLU A 196 15.81 -3.42 9.18
CA GLU A 196 15.72 -2.10 8.55
C GLU A 196 14.39 -1.90 7.81
N GLY A 197 13.92 -2.91 7.08
CA GLY A 197 12.61 -2.88 6.42
C GLY A 197 11.43 -2.72 7.40
N LEU A 198 11.40 -3.50 8.49
CA LEU A 198 10.35 -3.45 9.51
C LEU A 198 10.36 -2.11 10.25
N GLU A 199 11.54 -1.63 10.66
CA GLU A 199 11.71 -0.36 11.35
C GLU A 199 11.22 0.81 10.48
N ARG A 200 11.67 0.88 9.22
CA ARG A 200 11.29 1.97 8.33
C ARG A 200 9.82 1.91 7.92
N LEU A 201 9.27 0.72 7.71
CA LEU A 201 7.83 0.56 7.47
C LEU A 201 7.03 1.03 8.69
N THR A 202 7.46 0.66 9.90
CA THR A 202 6.83 1.11 11.14
C THR A 202 6.93 2.63 11.31
N ASP A 203 8.05 3.25 10.93
CA ASP A 203 8.21 4.71 10.93
C ASP A 203 7.21 5.40 9.99
N VAL A 204 6.97 4.85 8.80
CA VAL A 204 5.95 5.38 7.88
C VAL A 204 4.55 5.25 8.49
N ILE A 205 4.20 4.08 9.03
CA ILE A 205 2.89 3.85 9.69
C ILE A 205 2.68 4.84 10.84
N GLU A 206 3.66 4.94 11.75
CA GLU A 206 3.57 5.80 12.92
C GLU A 206 3.53 7.28 12.55
N TRP A 207 4.23 7.68 11.48
CA TRP A 207 4.13 9.05 10.97
C TRP A 207 2.70 9.39 10.53
N TRP A 208 2.00 8.50 9.81
CA TRP A 208 0.61 8.71 9.43
C TRP A 208 -0.31 8.80 10.65
N ILE A 209 -0.11 7.93 11.64
CA ILE A 209 -0.87 7.96 12.89
C ILE A 209 -0.66 9.29 13.63
N ASP A 210 0.57 9.79 13.71
CA ASP A 210 0.89 10.97 14.51
C ASP A 210 0.59 12.29 13.80
N ASN A 211 0.70 12.33 12.47
CA ASN A 211 0.66 13.58 11.70
C ASN A 211 -0.59 13.74 10.83
N ARG A 212 -1.31 12.65 10.53
CA ARG A 212 -2.43 12.67 9.56
C ARG A 212 -3.74 12.13 10.11
N MET A 213 -3.71 11.31 11.17
CA MET A 213 -4.95 10.85 11.80
C MET A 213 -5.74 12.03 12.40
N GLN A 214 -6.94 12.26 11.90
CA GLN A 214 -7.82 13.35 12.29
C GLN A 214 -8.64 12.98 13.53
N ALA A 215 -9.38 13.95 14.08
CA ALA A 215 -10.23 13.76 15.25
C ALA A 215 -11.37 12.74 15.02
N ASP A 216 -11.83 12.60 13.77
CA ASP A 216 -12.79 11.57 13.35
C ASP A 216 -12.13 10.27 12.85
N TYR A 217 -10.81 10.15 13.06
CA TYR A 217 -9.97 8.99 12.75
C TYR A 217 -9.65 8.75 11.26
N GLN A 218 -10.11 9.59 10.34
CA GLN A 218 -9.66 9.58 8.95
C GLN A 218 -8.21 10.06 8.80
N TYR A 219 -7.57 9.78 7.67
CA TYR A 219 -6.20 10.19 7.33
C TYR A 219 -6.14 11.25 6.22
N GLY A 220 -7.26 11.50 5.55
CA GLY A 220 -7.46 12.62 4.62
C GLY A 220 -7.68 12.24 3.16
N GLY A 221 -7.52 10.96 2.79
CA GLY A 221 -8.11 10.40 1.55
C GLY A 221 -9.60 10.09 1.73
N GLY A 222 -10.06 10.13 2.98
CA GLY A 222 -11.40 9.82 3.47
C GLY A 222 -11.74 8.34 3.41
N TRP A 223 -12.95 7.99 3.85
CA TRP A 223 -13.29 6.62 4.23
C TRP A 223 -12.85 5.51 3.27
N GLY A 224 -13.11 5.65 1.96
CA GLY A 224 -12.76 4.64 0.95
C GLY A 224 -11.25 4.44 0.79
N ASP A 225 -10.49 5.51 0.52
CA ASP A 225 -9.04 5.41 0.37
C ASP A 225 -8.34 5.06 1.70
N ASP A 226 -8.79 5.67 2.80
CA ASP A 226 -8.18 5.52 4.12
C ASP A 226 -8.35 4.08 4.64
N CYS A 227 -9.44 3.38 4.27
CA CYS A 227 -9.63 2.01 4.71
C CYS A 227 -8.58 1.08 4.10
N GLU A 228 -8.07 1.33 2.90
CA GLU A 228 -7.09 0.45 2.26
C GLU A 228 -5.69 0.48 2.93
N MET A 229 -5.40 1.46 3.80
CA MET A 229 -4.08 1.63 4.39
C MET A 229 -3.59 0.40 5.16
N TRP A 230 -4.49 -0.36 5.80
CA TRP A 230 -4.10 -1.55 6.57
C TRP A 230 -3.38 -2.59 5.72
N ARG A 231 -3.66 -2.65 4.40
CA ARG A 231 -3.13 -3.67 3.48
C ARG A 231 -1.61 -3.66 3.40
N TRP A 232 -0.98 -2.49 3.54
CA TRP A 232 0.48 -2.39 3.63
C TRP A 232 1.01 -2.37 5.07
N TRP A 233 0.13 -2.20 6.07
CA TRP A 233 0.48 -2.31 7.50
C TRP A 233 0.64 -3.77 7.93
N VAL A 234 0.12 -4.71 7.15
CA VAL A 234 0.06 -6.14 7.44
C VAL A 234 1.31 -6.73 8.13
N PRO A 235 2.57 -6.45 7.71
CA PRO A 235 3.74 -7.00 8.41
C PRO A 235 3.79 -6.60 9.89
N VAL A 236 3.44 -5.35 10.19
CA VAL A 236 3.45 -4.78 11.54
C VAL A 236 2.16 -5.08 12.29
N LEU A 237 1.01 -4.91 11.63
CA LEU A 237 -0.33 -5.03 12.21
C LEU A 237 -0.68 -6.50 12.51
N ILE A 238 -0.36 -7.42 11.60
CA ILE A 238 -0.70 -8.86 11.72
C ILE A 238 0.48 -9.68 12.21
N GLY A 239 1.70 -9.38 11.73
CA GLY A 239 2.90 -10.14 12.08
C GLY A 239 3.39 -9.88 13.51
N PHE A 240 3.17 -8.68 14.04
CA PHE A 240 3.67 -8.24 15.34
C PHE A 240 2.54 -7.70 16.23
N ASP A 241 2.91 -7.26 17.44
CA ASP A 241 2.01 -6.55 18.34
C ASP A 241 2.54 -5.15 18.63
N SER A 242 1.81 -4.15 18.15
CA SER A 242 2.02 -2.74 18.45
C SER A 242 0.71 -2.13 18.89
N ALA A 243 0.64 -1.73 20.17
CA ALA A 243 -0.55 -1.12 20.75
C ALA A 243 -0.97 0.16 20.02
N LYS A 244 0.00 0.95 19.53
CA LYS A 244 -0.25 2.17 18.77
C LYS A 244 -0.91 1.87 17.41
N VAL A 245 -0.34 0.95 16.65
CA VAL A 245 -0.82 0.60 15.31
C VAL A 245 -2.16 -0.15 15.38
N SER A 246 -2.27 -1.14 16.26
CA SER A 246 -3.52 -1.88 16.50
C SER A 246 -4.63 -0.96 17.00
N GLY A 247 -4.30 -0.04 17.92
CA GLY A 247 -5.25 0.95 18.44
C GLY A 247 -5.71 1.94 17.38
N ALA A 248 -4.85 2.36 16.46
CA ALA A 248 -5.22 3.21 15.33
C ALA A 248 -6.19 2.49 14.38
N GLN A 249 -5.85 1.26 13.98
CA GLN A 249 -6.73 0.44 13.13
C GLN A 249 -8.10 0.21 13.79
N ALA A 250 -8.13 -0.10 15.09
CA ALA A 250 -9.38 -0.33 15.81
C ALA A 250 -10.28 0.91 15.86
N ARG A 251 -9.70 2.11 16.11
CA ARG A 251 -10.46 3.37 16.10
C ARG A 251 -11.00 3.68 14.70
N PHE A 252 -10.18 3.55 13.67
CA PHE A 252 -10.62 3.75 12.28
C PHE A 252 -11.74 2.78 11.91
N SER A 253 -11.54 1.47 12.11
CA SER A 253 -12.51 0.44 11.72
C SER A 253 -13.85 0.62 12.44
N LYS A 254 -13.82 0.96 13.73
CA LYS A 254 -15.04 1.28 14.48
C LYS A 254 -15.74 2.53 13.92
N ALA A 255 -15.00 3.61 13.67
CA ALA A 255 -15.56 4.85 13.18
C ALA A 255 -16.15 4.74 11.77
N LEU A 256 -15.55 3.93 10.91
CA LEU A 256 -16.06 3.60 9.58
C LEU A 256 -17.36 2.79 9.67
N MET A 257 -17.39 1.75 10.50
CA MET A 257 -18.61 0.94 10.69
C MET A 257 -19.75 1.72 11.38
N ASP A 258 -19.42 2.78 12.14
CA ASP A 258 -20.40 3.70 12.76
C ASP A 258 -20.97 4.75 11.77
N GLN A 259 -20.45 4.85 10.53
CA GLN A 259 -20.99 5.78 9.53
C GLN A 259 -22.43 5.44 9.15
N GLU A 260 -23.24 6.44 8.83
CA GLU A 260 -24.66 6.27 8.48
C GLU A 260 -24.87 5.25 7.37
N HIS A 261 -24.02 5.28 6.34
CA HIS A 261 -24.12 4.35 5.21
C HIS A 261 -23.69 2.92 5.55
N MET A 262 -23.00 2.69 6.67
CA MET A 262 -22.49 1.38 7.09
C MET A 262 -23.30 0.72 8.21
N LYS A 263 -24.31 1.40 8.78
CA LYS A 263 -25.09 0.92 9.93
C LYS A 263 -25.69 -0.48 9.77
N GLN A 264 -25.94 -0.92 8.55
CA GLN A 264 -26.50 -2.24 8.25
C GLN A 264 -25.45 -3.35 8.16
N GLY A 265 -24.16 -3.03 8.35
CA GLY A 265 -23.03 -3.94 8.17
C GLY A 265 -22.45 -3.95 6.75
N TYR A 266 -23.09 -3.24 5.80
CA TYR A 266 -22.62 -3.02 4.43
C TYR A 266 -23.13 -1.67 3.93
N THR A 267 -22.47 -1.10 2.91
CA THR A 267 -22.80 0.25 2.43
C THR A 267 -24.21 0.35 1.87
N THR A 268 -24.90 1.47 2.13
CA THR A 268 -26.16 1.86 1.45
C THR A 268 -25.91 2.70 0.19
N ARG A 269 -24.66 3.06 -0.10
CA ARG A 269 -24.28 3.83 -1.30
C ARG A 269 -24.05 2.88 -2.46
N MET A 270 -24.84 3.03 -3.52
CA MET A 270 -24.73 2.20 -4.72
C MET A 270 -23.46 2.54 -5.51
N SER A 271 -22.59 1.56 -5.69
CA SER A 271 -21.45 1.56 -6.62
C SER A 271 -21.26 0.14 -7.16
N ASP A 272 -20.20 -0.09 -7.93
CA ASP A 272 -19.82 -1.45 -8.29
C ASP A 272 -19.18 -2.20 -7.12
N VAL A 273 -19.09 -3.52 -7.26
CA VAL A 273 -18.77 -4.49 -6.22
C VAL A 273 -17.38 -4.30 -5.61
N GLU A 274 -16.45 -3.73 -6.37
CA GLU A 274 -15.12 -3.43 -5.88
C GLU A 274 -15.18 -2.34 -4.80
N HIS A 275 -15.77 -1.20 -5.15
CA HIS A 275 -15.94 -0.06 -4.26
C HIS A 275 -16.96 -0.30 -3.14
N THR A 276 -18.07 -0.99 -3.39
CA THR A 276 -19.06 -1.23 -2.31
C THR A 276 -18.53 -2.18 -1.24
N ALA A 277 -17.56 -3.04 -1.59
CA ALA A 277 -16.95 -3.98 -0.66
C ALA A 277 -15.86 -3.35 0.22
N GLU A 278 -15.16 -2.30 -0.25
CA GLU A 278 -14.05 -1.62 0.44
C GLU A 278 -14.29 -1.41 1.92
N ASP A 279 -15.29 -0.58 2.26
CA ASP A 279 -15.53 -0.17 3.64
C ASP A 279 -15.68 -1.39 4.57
N SER A 280 -16.44 -2.41 4.14
CA SER A 280 -16.68 -3.61 4.94
C SER A 280 -15.46 -4.55 4.99
N ALA A 281 -14.82 -4.80 3.85
CA ALA A 281 -13.71 -5.74 3.76
C ALA A 281 -12.50 -5.21 4.53
N ASP A 282 -12.20 -3.93 4.38
CA ASP A 282 -11.00 -3.30 4.95
C ASP A 282 -11.20 -2.75 6.37
N ALA A 283 -12.43 -2.60 6.86
CA ALA A 283 -12.68 -2.36 8.29
C ALA A 283 -12.74 -3.66 9.10
N ILE A 284 -13.42 -4.70 8.59
CA ILE A 284 -13.71 -5.89 9.39
C ILE A 284 -12.54 -6.88 9.38
N THR A 285 -11.93 -7.15 8.21
CA THR A 285 -10.86 -8.16 8.08
C THR A 285 -9.65 -7.91 8.97
N PRO A 286 -9.04 -6.70 9.01
CA PRO A 286 -7.90 -6.46 9.91
C PRO A 286 -8.29 -6.66 11.37
N MET A 287 -9.50 -6.25 11.77
CA MET A 287 -10.00 -6.43 13.13
C MET A 287 -10.20 -7.89 13.50
N MET A 288 -10.67 -8.71 12.57
CA MET A 288 -10.72 -10.16 12.78
C MET A 288 -9.33 -10.74 12.99
N HIS A 289 -8.27 -10.20 12.39
CA HIS A 289 -6.91 -10.67 12.66
C HIS A 289 -6.36 -10.21 14.01
N ILE A 290 -6.58 -8.95 14.39
CA ILE A 290 -5.95 -8.40 15.60
C ILE A 290 -6.77 -8.61 16.88
N ASP A 291 -8.08 -8.79 16.75
CA ASP A 291 -9.07 -8.97 17.83
C ASP A 291 -10.11 -10.07 17.45
N PRO A 292 -9.65 -11.31 17.23
CA PRO A 292 -10.46 -12.39 16.63
C PRO A 292 -11.65 -12.85 17.49
N GLU A 293 -11.56 -12.69 18.82
CA GLU A 293 -12.59 -13.12 19.76
C GLU A 293 -13.69 -12.07 19.98
N ASN A 294 -13.58 -10.91 19.34
CA ASN A 294 -14.56 -9.84 19.50
C ASN A 294 -15.84 -10.12 18.69
N ASP A 295 -16.91 -10.31 19.45
CA ASP A 295 -18.26 -10.61 18.99
C ASP A 295 -18.82 -9.65 17.93
N ILE A 296 -18.40 -8.38 17.94
CA ILE A 296 -18.89 -7.38 16.99
C ILE A 296 -18.38 -7.70 15.57
N TRP A 297 -17.09 -7.99 15.41
CA TRP A 297 -16.51 -8.32 14.11
C TRP A 297 -17.06 -9.64 13.57
N ARG A 298 -17.31 -10.62 14.45
CA ARG A 298 -18.05 -11.84 14.10
C ARG A 298 -19.43 -11.52 13.54
N LYS A 299 -20.21 -10.68 14.22
CA LYS A 299 -21.57 -10.31 13.78
C LYS A 299 -21.55 -9.63 12.42
N TYR A 300 -20.62 -8.71 12.18
CA TYR A 300 -20.48 -8.08 10.88
C TYR A 300 -20.12 -9.10 9.78
N ALA A 301 -19.17 -10.00 10.03
CA ALA A 301 -18.82 -11.04 9.07
C ALA A 301 -19.99 -11.98 8.74
N LEU A 302 -20.80 -12.36 9.73
CA LEU A 302 -22.00 -13.18 9.52
C LEU A 302 -23.13 -12.41 8.82
N LYS A 303 -23.21 -11.09 9.03
CA LYS A 303 -24.21 -10.25 8.36
C LYS A 303 -24.03 -10.23 6.84
N LEU A 304 -22.80 -10.27 6.35
CA LEU A 304 -22.49 -10.37 4.92
C LEU A 304 -22.99 -11.70 4.32
N ALA A 305 -22.95 -12.81 5.08
CA ALA A 305 -23.55 -14.08 4.66
C ALA A 305 -25.07 -14.00 4.56
N GLU A 306 -25.73 -13.32 5.51
CA GLU A 306 -27.19 -13.08 5.44
C GLU A 306 -27.56 -12.32 4.17
N PHE A 307 -26.85 -11.22 3.86
CA PHE A 307 -27.10 -10.49 2.62
C PHE A 307 -26.86 -11.34 1.37
N MET A 308 -25.80 -12.16 1.37
CA MET A 308 -25.51 -13.08 0.27
C MET A 308 -26.67 -14.05 0.04
N GLU A 309 -27.19 -14.68 1.09
CA GLU A 309 -28.27 -15.67 1.03
C GLU A 309 -29.63 -15.06 0.69
N GLU A 310 -29.97 -13.92 1.28
CA GLU A 310 -31.31 -13.35 1.19
C GLU A 310 -31.49 -12.40 0.00
N SER A 311 -30.42 -11.69 -0.38
CA SER A 311 -30.54 -10.51 -1.24
C SER A 311 -29.58 -10.46 -2.41
N TRP A 312 -28.29 -10.81 -2.28
CA TRP A 312 -27.31 -10.58 -3.34
C TRP A 312 -27.23 -11.72 -4.36
N THR A 313 -27.53 -12.95 -3.93
CA THR A 313 -27.47 -14.13 -4.80
C THR A 313 -28.85 -14.73 -5.05
N ALA A 314 -28.94 -15.59 -6.08
CA ALA A 314 -30.08 -16.46 -6.32
C ALA A 314 -29.65 -17.63 -7.22
N LYS A 315 -30.55 -18.60 -7.42
CA LYS A 315 -30.35 -19.67 -8.40
C LYS A 315 -30.54 -19.13 -9.82
N ASN A 316 -29.50 -19.21 -10.65
CA ASN A 316 -29.56 -18.81 -12.06
C ASN A 316 -30.38 -19.83 -12.88
N GLN A 317 -30.61 -19.54 -14.16
CA GLN A 317 -31.37 -20.41 -15.08
C GLN A 317 -30.70 -21.77 -15.33
N ARG A 318 -29.42 -21.91 -14.95
CA ARG A 318 -28.66 -23.17 -14.98
C ARG A 318 -28.73 -23.95 -13.66
N GLY A 319 -29.43 -23.45 -12.64
CA GLY A 319 -29.58 -24.09 -11.33
C GLY A 319 -28.45 -23.84 -10.33
N PHE A 320 -27.51 -22.94 -10.66
CA PHE A 320 -26.34 -22.62 -9.84
C PHE A 320 -26.56 -21.36 -8.99
N LEU A 321 -25.93 -21.29 -7.81
CA LEU A 321 -26.04 -20.11 -6.94
C LEU A 321 -25.09 -19.02 -7.44
N GLN A 322 -25.60 -17.84 -7.77
CA GLN A 322 -24.81 -16.80 -8.44
C GLN A 322 -25.16 -15.42 -7.90
N PHE A 323 -24.18 -14.52 -7.82
CA PHE A 323 -24.46 -13.10 -7.58
C PHE A 323 -25.24 -12.48 -8.74
N LYS A 324 -26.21 -11.64 -8.40
CA LYS A 324 -27.16 -11.08 -9.38
C LYS A 324 -26.62 -9.87 -10.13
N SER A 325 -25.62 -9.18 -9.58
CA SER A 325 -25.15 -7.90 -10.10
C SER A 325 -23.77 -7.55 -9.57
N THR A 326 -22.99 -6.81 -10.35
CA THR A 326 -21.82 -6.08 -9.86
C THR A 326 -22.21 -4.82 -9.10
N TYR A 327 -23.48 -4.42 -9.04
CA TYR A 327 -23.92 -3.21 -8.35
C TYR A 327 -24.98 -3.54 -7.31
N PHE A 328 -24.63 -3.44 -6.03
CA PHE A 328 -25.56 -3.68 -4.94
C PHE A 328 -25.12 -3.01 -3.63
N THR A 329 -26.07 -2.91 -2.70
CA THR A 329 -25.92 -2.32 -1.37
C THR A 329 -26.52 -3.27 -0.33
N ALA A 330 -26.55 -2.84 0.94
CA ALA A 330 -27.31 -3.53 1.98
C ALA A 330 -28.82 -3.67 1.64
N ASP A 331 -29.38 -2.72 0.90
CA ASP A 331 -30.83 -2.60 0.69
C ASP A 331 -31.29 -2.97 -0.73
N LYS A 332 -30.38 -2.95 -1.72
CA LYS A 332 -30.76 -2.97 -3.13
C LYS A 332 -29.75 -3.70 -3.98
N VAL A 333 -30.25 -4.41 -4.99
CA VAL A 333 -29.46 -4.97 -6.09
C VAL A 333 -29.88 -4.29 -7.40
N ASP A 334 -28.93 -3.78 -8.17
CA ASP A 334 -29.19 -3.21 -9.50
C ASP A 334 -29.60 -4.33 -10.47
N THR A 335 -30.65 -4.09 -11.25
CA THR A 335 -31.25 -5.04 -12.20
C THR A 335 -30.89 -4.75 -13.65
N ASN A 336 -30.07 -3.72 -13.91
CA ASN A 336 -29.58 -3.41 -15.25
C ASN A 336 -28.80 -4.60 -15.82
N PRO A 337 -29.23 -5.18 -16.96
CA PRO A 337 -28.56 -6.34 -17.56
C PRO A 337 -27.07 -6.13 -17.83
N GLN A 338 -26.65 -4.91 -18.17
CA GLN A 338 -25.23 -4.62 -18.41
C GLN A 338 -24.37 -4.83 -17.15
N ARG A 339 -24.96 -4.66 -15.96
CA ARG A 339 -24.31 -4.80 -14.65
C ARG A 339 -24.61 -6.15 -14.00
N ALA A 340 -25.50 -6.95 -14.56
CA ALA A 340 -25.98 -8.20 -14.02
C ALA A 340 -24.92 -9.32 -14.20
N CYS A 341 -23.83 -9.25 -13.45
CA CYS A 341 -22.72 -10.21 -13.53
C CYS A 341 -22.25 -10.61 -12.13
N ASP A 342 -21.92 -11.89 -11.97
CA ASP A 342 -21.00 -12.37 -10.95
C ASP A 342 -19.58 -12.31 -11.52
N THR A 343 -18.60 -11.88 -10.75
CA THR A 343 -17.23 -11.56 -11.23
C THR A 343 -16.18 -12.05 -10.25
N VAL A 344 -14.95 -12.18 -10.71
CA VAL A 344 -13.81 -12.58 -9.86
C VAL A 344 -13.50 -11.61 -8.70
N TYR A 345 -14.17 -10.44 -8.65
CA TYR A 345 -14.11 -9.48 -7.55
C TYR A 345 -15.09 -9.77 -6.40
N HIS A 346 -16.16 -10.53 -6.64
CA HIS A 346 -17.18 -10.80 -5.63
C HIS A 346 -16.68 -11.46 -4.33
N PRO A 347 -15.57 -12.23 -4.30
CA PRO A 347 -15.02 -12.69 -3.03
C PRO A 347 -14.68 -11.55 -2.06
N ARG A 348 -14.41 -10.33 -2.55
CA ARG A 348 -14.13 -9.16 -1.70
C ARG A 348 -15.28 -8.79 -0.78
N VAL A 349 -16.52 -8.90 -1.28
CA VAL A 349 -17.75 -8.56 -0.54
C VAL A 349 -17.94 -9.44 0.68
N VAL A 350 -17.46 -10.68 0.60
CA VAL A 350 -17.58 -11.70 1.64
C VAL A 350 -16.23 -12.05 2.27
N GLN A 351 -15.20 -11.22 2.06
CA GLN A 351 -13.83 -11.47 2.54
C GLN A 351 -13.79 -11.73 4.07
N PRO A 352 -14.44 -10.92 4.93
CA PRO A 352 -14.50 -11.21 6.36
C PRO A 352 -15.19 -12.54 6.67
N THR A 353 -16.25 -12.87 5.93
CA THR A 353 -17.01 -14.11 6.09
C THR A 353 -16.20 -15.34 5.68
N LEU A 354 -15.38 -15.24 4.62
CA LEU A 354 -14.45 -16.29 4.20
C LEU A 354 -13.40 -16.55 5.28
N LEU A 355 -12.85 -15.49 5.90
CA LEU A 355 -11.92 -15.62 7.03
C LEU A 355 -12.60 -16.27 8.25
N TYR A 356 -13.84 -15.87 8.55
CA TYR A 356 -14.61 -16.49 9.63
C TYR A 356 -14.84 -17.97 9.38
N TRP A 357 -15.24 -18.34 8.16
CA TRP A 357 -15.46 -19.73 7.77
C TRP A 357 -14.18 -20.57 7.90
N GLN A 358 -13.06 -20.09 7.38
CA GLN A 358 -11.76 -20.76 7.52
C GLN A 358 -11.43 -21.05 9.00
N ARG A 359 -11.75 -20.10 9.88
CA ARG A 359 -11.41 -20.18 11.31
C ARG A 359 -12.34 -21.05 12.15
N THR A 360 -13.57 -21.23 11.72
CA THR A 360 -14.60 -21.90 12.53
C THR A 360 -15.07 -23.22 11.96
N GLY A 361 -14.96 -23.43 10.65
CA GLY A 361 -15.57 -24.58 10.00
C GLY A 361 -17.09 -24.53 9.94
N ASP A 362 -17.69 -23.34 10.07
CA ASP A 362 -19.14 -23.17 10.07
C ASP A 362 -19.83 -23.91 8.91
N GLU A 363 -20.76 -24.81 9.24
CA GLU A 363 -21.43 -25.69 8.29
C GLU A 363 -22.46 -24.96 7.40
N ARG A 364 -23.06 -23.85 7.88
CA ARG A 364 -23.93 -23.01 7.04
C ARG A 364 -23.08 -22.36 5.96
N LEU A 365 -21.94 -21.78 6.34
CA LEU A 365 -21.01 -21.16 5.40
C LEU A 365 -20.39 -22.19 4.44
N ARG A 366 -20.10 -23.41 4.91
CA ARG A 366 -19.67 -24.50 4.02
C ARG A 366 -20.67 -24.74 2.90
N ARG A 367 -21.96 -24.88 3.21
CA ARG A 367 -23.01 -25.11 2.20
C ARG A 367 -23.14 -23.92 1.24
N LEU A 368 -23.14 -22.70 1.77
CA LEU A 368 -23.27 -21.47 0.99
C LEU A 368 -22.13 -21.31 -0.02
N PHE A 369 -20.89 -21.36 0.45
CA PHE A 369 -19.72 -21.14 -0.40
C PHE A 369 -19.46 -22.31 -1.36
N ALA A 370 -19.69 -23.56 -0.95
CA ALA A 370 -19.66 -24.70 -1.87
C ALA A 370 -20.65 -24.53 -3.03
N ALA A 371 -21.91 -24.18 -2.73
CA ALA A 371 -22.95 -23.98 -3.74
C ALA A 371 -22.64 -22.80 -4.70
N TRP A 372 -21.97 -21.76 -4.21
CA TRP A 372 -21.50 -20.65 -5.05
C TRP A 372 -20.29 -21.04 -5.90
N MET A 373 -19.31 -21.75 -5.33
CA MET A 373 -18.12 -22.20 -6.07
C MET A 373 -18.44 -23.24 -7.13
N ASP A 374 -19.49 -24.04 -6.98
CA ASP A 374 -20.00 -24.92 -8.03
C ASP A 374 -20.29 -24.17 -9.34
N THR A 375 -20.80 -22.94 -9.25
CA THR A 375 -21.04 -22.03 -10.39
C THR A 375 -19.75 -21.72 -11.13
N TRP A 376 -18.68 -21.45 -10.39
CA TRP A 376 -17.38 -21.07 -10.94
C TRP A 376 -16.62 -22.27 -11.51
N VAL A 377 -16.74 -23.45 -10.90
CA VAL A 377 -16.21 -24.70 -11.44
C VAL A 377 -16.89 -25.06 -12.77
N ASP A 378 -18.22 -24.96 -12.85
CA ASP A 378 -18.97 -25.16 -14.10
C ASP A 378 -18.54 -24.14 -15.17
N ALA A 379 -18.51 -22.85 -14.84
CA ALA A 379 -18.13 -21.80 -15.78
C ALA A 379 -16.69 -21.94 -16.27
N ALA A 380 -15.75 -22.38 -15.42
CA ALA A 380 -14.37 -22.64 -15.82
C ALA A 380 -14.27 -23.78 -16.84
N ALA A 381 -15.09 -24.84 -16.70
CA ALA A 381 -15.09 -25.99 -17.61
C ALA A 381 -15.67 -25.67 -19.00
N ARG A 382 -16.63 -24.74 -19.09
CA ARG A 382 -17.32 -24.38 -20.35
C ARG A 382 -16.42 -23.61 -21.32
N THR A 383 -16.70 -23.72 -22.62
CA THR A 383 -15.96 -23.07 -23.73
C THR A 383 -16.77 -22.03 -24.50
N GLU A 384 -17.85 -21.53 -23.88
CA GLU A 384 -18.71 -20.50 -24.45
C GLU A 384 -17.90 -19.28 -24.90
N ARG A 385 -18.29 -18.71 -26.04
CA ARG A 385 -17.66 -17.50 -26.61
C ARG A 385 -16.15 -17.62 -26.85
N GLY A 386 -15.67 -18.85 -27.10
CA GLY A 386 -14.25 -19.10 -27.39
C GLY A 386 -13.36 -19.11 -26.14
N LYS A 387 -13.93 -19.15 -24.93
CA LYS A 387 -13.14 -19.33 -23.71
C LYS A 387 -12.40 -20.67 -23.72
N PRO A 388 -11.09 -20.71 -23.43
CA PRO A 388 -10.38 -21.96 -23.26
C PRO A 388 -10.94 -22.75 -22.07
N ALA A 389 -11.10 -24.07 -22.24
CA ALA A 389 -11.56 -24.95 -21.16
C ALA A 389 -10.57 -24.90 -19.98
N GLY A 390 -11.09 -24.83 -18.76
CA GLY A 390 -10.27 -24.77 -17.54
C GLY A 390 -9.76 -23.37 -17.18
N ILE A 391 -9.96 -22.36 -18.02
CA ILE A 391 -9.74 -20.94 -17.65
C ILE A 391 -10.98 -20.40 -16.93
N ILE A 392 -10.78 -19.83 -15.75
CA ILE A 392 -11.83 -19.10 -15.02
C ILE A 392 -12.18 -17.83 -15.82
N PRO A 393 -13.47 -17.60 -16.17
CA PRO A 393 -13.86 -16.35 -16.82
C PRO A 393 -13.77 -15.16 -15.86
N THR A 394 -13.70 -13.94 -16.37
CA THR A 394 -13.74 -12.75 -15.49
C THR A 394 -15.15 -12.47 -14.95
N ALA A 395 -16.19 -12.94 -15.65
CA ALA A 395 -17.58 -12.76 -15.29
C ALA A 395 -18.50 -13.90 -15.74
N ILE A 396 -19.64 -14.04 -15.07
CA ILE A 396 -20.78 -14.89 -15.41
C ILE A 396 -22.04 -14.02 -15.39
N HIS A 397 -22.75 -13.94 -16.51
CA HIS A 397 -23.94 -13.10 -16.66
C HIS A 397 -25.15 -13.69 -15.91
N TRP A 398 -25.98 -12.81 -15.36
CA TRP A 398 -27.21 -13.14 -14.63
C TRP A 398 -28.45 -12.68 -15.43
N PRO A 399 -29.56 -13.47 -15.46
CA PRO A 399 -29.77 -14.76 -14.81
C PRO A 399 -29.42 -15.98 -15.67
N ASP A 400 -28.97 -15.80 -16.90
CA ASP A 400 -28.76 -16.92 -17.84
C ASP A 400 -27.57 -17.83 -17.50
N GLY A 401 -26.63 -17.36 -16.68
CA GLY A 401 -25.42 -18.08 -16.29
C GLY A 401 -24.40 -18.24 -17.43
N THR A 402 -24.50 -17.43 -18.48
CA THR A 402 -23.55 -17.45 -19.62
C THR A 402 -22.20 -16.85 -19.22
N VAL A 403 -21.13 -17.36 -19.82
CA VAL A 403 -19.78 -16.83 -19.58
C VAL A 403 -19.62 -15.44 -20.20
N GLY A 404 -19.07 -14.48 -19.44
CA GLY A 404 -18.86 -13.09 -19.87
C GLY A 404 -19.99 -12.15 -19.45
N GLY A 405 -20.03 -10.95 -20.07
CA GLY A 405 -21.12 -9.98 -19.93
C GLY A 405 -22.16 -10.08 -21.05
N LEU A 406 -22.70 -8.96 -21.52
CA LEU A 406 -23.61 -8.94 -22.69
C LEU A 406 -22.88 -9.07 -24.03
N GLY A 407 -21.59 -8.69 -24.09
CA GLY A 407 -20.79 -8.71 -25.31
C GLY A 407 -20.18 -10.08 -25.62
N PRO A 408 -19.63 -10.29 -26.85
CA PRO A 408 -19.06 -11.57 -27.24
C PRO A 408 -17.74 -11.90 -26.53
N ASP A 409 -17.01 -10.91 -26.01
CA ASP A 409 -15.68 -11.10 -25.44
C ASP A 409 -15.78 -11.55 -23.97
N TRP A 410 -15.54 -12.83 -23.69
CA TRP A 410 -15.66 -13.36 -22.33
C TRP A 410 -14.67 -12.77 -21.33
N TRP A 411 -13.56 -12.20 -21.82
CA TRP A 411 -12.49 -11.57 -21.04
C TRP A 411 -12.75 -10.08 -20.75
N ASP A 412 -13.81 -9.50 -21.31
CA ASP A 412 -14.22 -8.11 -21.13
C ASP A 412 -15.76 -8.02 -20.98
N PRO A 413 -16.29 -7.98 -19.76
CA PRO A 413 -17.73 -7.97 -19.53
C PRO A 413 -18.37 -6.61 -19.81
N ARG A 414 -17.57 -5.52 -19.90
CA ARG A 414 -18.03 -4.13 -20.06
C ARG A 414 -19.15 -3.71 -19.11
N ASN A 415 -19.14 -4.26 -17.90
CA ASN A 415 -20.18 -4.09 -16.89
C ASN A 415 -19.94 -2.90 -15.95
N HIS A 416 -18.98 -2.03 -16.30
CA HIS A 416 -18.56 -0.88 -15.49
C HIS A 416 -18.03 0.26 -16.37
N GLY A 417 -17.99 1.48 -15.81
CA GLY A 417 -17.57 2.69 -16.52
C GLY A 417 -16.05 2.84 -16.67
N GLU A 418 -15.26 2.35 -15.72
CA GLU A 418 -13.81 2.23 -15.86
C GLU A 418 -13.45 1.06 -16.79
N TYR A 419 -12.73 1.39 -17.86
CA TYR A 419 -12.42 0.46 -18.96
C TYR A 419 -11.70 -0.82 -18.52
N THR A 420 -10.87 -0.77 -17.47
CA THR A 420 -9.93 -1.87 -17.15
C THR A 420 -10.31 -2.73 -15.96
N LEU A 421 -11.27 -2.33 -15.13
CA LEU A 421 -11.49 -2.93 -13.80
C LEU A 421 -11.77 -4.45 -13.87
N TYR A 422 -12.68 -4.85 -14.75
CA TYR A 422 -13.10 -6.25 -14.89
C TYR A 422 -12.47 -6.98 -16.09
N LEU A 423 -11.43 -6.41 -16.72
CA LEU A 423 -10.69 -7.07 -17.81
C LEU A 423 -9.82 -8.21 -17.28
N TYR A 424 -9.83 -9.35 -17.96
CA TYR A 424 -8.99 -10.50 -17.59
C TYR A 424 -7.49 -10.10 -17.48
N PRO A 425 -6.78 -10.52 -16.41
CA PRO A 425 -7.21 -11.45 -15.37
C PRO A 425 -7.95 -10.76 -14.20
N SER A 426 -7.98 -9.42 -14.13
CA SER A 426 -8.66 -8.68 -13.05
C SER A 426 -8.23 -9.20 -11.67
N ALA A 427 -9.15 -9.27 -10.71
CA ALA A 427 -8.94 -9.81 -9.36
C ALA A 427 -8.94 -11.36 -9.29
N MET A 428 -8.43 -12.07 -10.31
CA MET A 428 -8.39 -13.55 -10.37
C MET A 428 -7.82 -14.22 -9.11
N GLY A 429 -6.87 -13.55 -8.44
CA GLY A 429 -6.30 -14.02 -7.18
C GLY A 429 -7.37 -14.28 -6.12
N LEU A 430 -8.38 -13.42 -6.00
CA LEU A 430 -9.44 -13.55 -4.99
C LEU A 430 -10.26 -14.82 -5.22
N MET A 431 -10.65 -15.07 -6.47
CA MET A 431 -11.42 -16.25 -6.86
C MET A 431 -10.61 -17.54 -6.68
N THR A 432 -9.34 -17.55 -7.09
CA THR A 432 -8.50 -18.76 -6.96
C THR A 432 -8.22 -19.11 -5.50
N HIS A 433 -8.00 -18.13 -4.63
CA HIS A 433 -7.88 -18.37 -3.18
C HIS A 433 -9.19 -18.88 -2.57
N THR A 434 -10.34 -18.38 -3.05
CA THR A 434 -11.67 -18.83 -2.57
C THR A 434 -11.97 -20.26 -2.99
N LEU A 435 -11.62 -20.65 -4.22
CA LEU A 435 -11.68 -22.04 -4.69
C LEU A 435 -10.77 -22.96 -3.87
N LEU A 436 -9.54 -22.53 -3.58
CA LEU A 436 -8.62 -23.30 -2.75
C LEU A 436 -9.11 -23.44 -1.30
N LEU A 437 -9.63 -22.37 -0.71
CA LEU A 437 -10.27 -22.43 0.62
C LEU A 437 -11.44 -23.42 0.59
N THR A 438 -12.27 -23.38 -0.44
CA THR A 438 -13.42 -24.30 -0.56
C THR A 438 -12.97 -25.74 -0.71
N HIS A 439 -11.92 -26.01 -1.49
CA HIS A 439 -11.28 -27.32 -1.55
C HIS A 439 -10.81 -27.79 -0.16
N TYR A 440 -10.08 -26.94 0.57
CA TYR A 440 -9.57 -27.25 1.90
C TYR A 440 -10.69 -27.54 2.91
N MET A 441 -11.76 -26.75 2.90
CA MET A 441 -12.86 -26.85 3.87
C MET A 441 -13.85 -27.99 3.60
N THR A 442 -13.93 -28.46 2.35
CA THR A 442 -14.87 -29.52 1.92
C THR A 442 -14.19 -30.86 1.65
N GLY A 443 -12.90 -30.85 1.32
CA GLY A 443 -12.18 -32.03 0.82
C GLY A 443 -12.51 -32.40 -0.64
N GLU A 444 -13.39 -31.66 -1.33
CA GLU A 444 -13.81 -32.01 -2.68
C GLU A 444 -12.78 -31.56 -3.73
N ALA A 445 -12.33 -32.50 -4.57
CA ALA A 445 -11.29 -32.25 -5.57
C ALA A 445 -11.73 -31.33 -6.72
N LYS A 446 -13.05 -31.20 -6.98
CA LYS A 446 -13.59 -30.41 -8.10
C LYS A 446 -13.19 -28.92 -8.02
N TYR A 447 -13.07 -28.37 -6.81
CA TYR A 447 -12.70 -26.96 -6.62
C TYR A 447 -11.23 -26.69 -6.96
N LEU A 448 -10.38 -27.72 -6.97
CA LEU A 448 -8.97 -27.61 -7.37
C LEU A 448 -8.78 -27.73 -8.90
N VAL A 449 -9.77 -28.23 -9.63
CA VAL A 449 -9.68 -28.46 -11.09
C VAL A 449 -9.37 -27.19 -11.87
N PRO A 450 -10.05 -26.04 -11.66
CA PRO A 450 -9.71 -24.81 -12.37
C PRO A 450 -8.27 -24.32 -12.09
N ILE A 451 -7.79 -24.47 -10.85
CA ILE A 451 -6.43 -24.08 -10.46
C ILE A 451 -5.40 -24.97 -11.18
N ARG A 452 -5.62 -26.29 -11.22
CA ARG A 452 -4.78 -27.24 -11.97
C ARG A 452 -4.70 -26.88 -13.44
N SER A 453 -5.85 -26.68 -14.09
CA SER A 453 -5.90 -26.34 -15.51
C SER A 453 -5.15 -25.05 -15.82
N MET A 454 -5.34 -23.99 -15.04
CA MET A 454 -4.63 -22.73 -15.23
C MET A 454 -3.12 -22.85 -14.95
N ALA A 455 -2.72 -23.64 -13.95
CA ALA A 455 -1.32 -23.92 -13.65
C ALA A 455 -0.63 -24.65 -14.81
N ASP A 456 -1.27 -25.67 -15.39
CA ASP A 456 -0.75 -26.41 -16.55
C ASP A 456 -0.60 -25.51 -17.77
N ILE A 457 -1.61 -24.67 -18.06
CA ILE A 457 -1.59 -23.70 -19.15
C ILE A 457 -0.43 -22.71 -18.98
N ARG A 458 -0.25 -22.18 -17.77
CA ARG A 458 0.86 -21.26 -17.45
C ARG A 458 2.22 -21.96 -17.52
N LEU A 459 2.35 -23.20 -17.05
CA LEU A 459 3.59 -23.96 -17.12
C LEU A 459 4.00 -24.25 -18.56
N LYS A 460 3.05 -24.60 -19.44
CA LYS A 460 3.30 -24.74 -20.89
C LYS A 460 3.84 -23.43 -21.48
N TYR A 461 3.20 -22.31 -21.15
CA TYR A 461 3.66 -20.98 -21.59
C TYR A 461 5.08 -20.65 -21.09
N LEU A 462 5.37 -20.89 -19.80
CA LEU A 462 6.70 -20.65 -19.23
C LEU A 462 7.77 -21.58 -19.83
N SER A 463 7.38 -22.72 -20.41
CA SER A 463 8.28 -23.66 -21.08
C SER A 463 8.56 -23.29 -22.52
N SER A 464 7.60 -22.65 -23.20
CA SER A 464 7.71 -22.31 -24.61
C SER A 464 6.86 -21.08 -24.90
N PRO A 465 7.33 -19.88 -24.48
CA PRO A 465 6.57 -18.66 -24.69
C PRO A 465 6.50 -18.36 -26.20
N PRO A 466 5.33 -17.93 -26.71
CA PRO A 466 5.17 -17.59 -28.12
C PRO A 466 6.03 -16.37 -28.48
N GLN A 467 6.54 -16.33 -29.71
CA GLN A 467 7.39 -15.23 -30.21
C GLN A 467 6.64 -13.92 -30.44
N ARG A 468 5.31 -14.00 -30.61
CA ARG A 468 4.43 -12.85 -30.84
C ARG A 468 3.37 -12.83 -29.77
N GLU A 469 2.86 -11.63 -29.47
CA GLU A 469 1.73 -11.51 -28.56
C GLU A 469 0.51 -12.27 -29.11
N ALA A 470 -0.06 -13.13 -28.29
CA ALA A 470 -1.22 -13.92 -28.64
C ALA A 470 -2.49 -13.05 -28.68
N ALA A 471 -3.45 -13.42 -29.53
CA ALA A 471 -4.72 -12.69 -29.61
C ALA A 471 -5.52 -12.79 -28.30
N ALA A 472 -6.24 -11.73 -27.95
CA ALA A 472 -7.06 -11.68 -26.73
C ALA A 472 -8.04 -12.85 -26.66
N GLY A 473 -8.25 -13.38 -25.45
CA GLY A 473 -9.15 -14.51 -25.21
C GLY A 473 -8.60 -15.90 -25.54
N THR A 474 -7.45 -16.01 -26.22
CA THR A 474 -6.82 -17.31 -26.51
C THR A 474 -6.11 -17.90 -25.28
N GLU A 475 -5.87 -19.22 -25.27
CA GLU A 475 -5.16 -19.90 -24.18
C GLU A 475 -3.77 -19.29 -23.93
N ALA A 476 -2.99 -19.04 -24.98
CA ALA A 476 -1.66 -18.44 -24.86
C ALA A 476 -1.69 -17.01 -24.30
N TRP A 477 -2.72 -16.23 -24.66
CA TRP A 477 -2.94 -14.88 -24.11
C TRP A 477 -3.36 -14.90 -22.65
N CYS A 478 -4.17 -15.90 -22.25
CA CYS A 478 -4.52 -16.14 -20.86
C CYS A 478 -3.27 -16.53 -20.06
N ALA A 479 -2.48 -17.47 -20.58
CA ALA A 479 -1.28 -18.00 -19.95
C ALA A 479 -0.23 -16.92 -19.66
N SER A 480 -0.07 -15.93 -20.55
CA SER A 480 0.89 -14.84 -20.32
C SER A 480 0.52 -13.95 -19.12
N ARG A 481 -0.77 -13.90 -18.75
CA ARG A 481 -1.34 -13.06 -17.68
C ARG A 481 -1.58 -13.77 -16.35
N LEU A 482 -1.27 -15.06 -16.26
CA LEU A 482 -1.48 -15.90 -15.07
C LEU A 482 -0.31 -15.89 -14.06
N GLY A 483 0.54 -14.86 -14.06
CA GLY A 483 1.67 -14.77 -13.12
C GLY A 483 1.26 -14.71 -11.64
N GLY A 484 0.01 -14.32 -11.35
CA GLY A 484 -0.53 -14.28 -9.98
C GLY A 484 -0.86 -15.65 -9.37
N LEU A 485 -0.77 -16.77 -10.12
CA LEU A 485 -1.13 -18.10 -9.60
C LEU A 485 -0.13 -18.66 -8.57
N ALA A 486 1.08 -18.14 -8.53
CA ALA A 486 2.12 -18.69 -7.68
C ALA A 486 1.75 -18.69 -6.19
N SER A 487 1.07 -17.66 -5.70
CA SER A 487 0.68 -17.57 -4.28
C SER A 487 -0.34 -18.64 -3.89
N VAL A 488 -1.42 -18.83 -4.67
CA VAL A 488 -2.43 -19.86 -4.38
C VAL A 488 -1.84 -21.28 -4.47
N ILE A 489 -0.98 -21.54 -5.46
CA ILE A 489 -0.29 -22.83 -5.61
C ILE A 489 0.66 -23.07 -4.43
N ALA A 490 1.35 -22.04 -3.95
CA ALA A 490 2.22 -22.13 -2.77
C ALA A 490 1.43 -22.51 -1.52
N LYS A 491 0.27 -21.87 -1.30
CA LYS A 491 -0.62 -22.19 -0.18
C LYS A 491 -1.04 -23.66 -0.23
N TYR A 492 -1.44 -24.16 -1.40
CA TYR A 492 -1.74 -25.59 -1.57
C TYR A 492 -0.54 -26.49 -1.23
N ARG A 493 0.65 -26.19 -1.76
CA ARG A 493 1.88 -26.94 -1.52
C ARG A 493 2.24 -27.01 -0.03
N PHE A 494 2.08 -25.90 0.69
CA PHE A 494 2.43 -25.79 2.12
C PHE A 494 1.40 -26.50 3.01
N LEU A 495 0.12 -26.46 2.64
CA LEU A 495 -0.95 -27.12 3.39
C LEU A 495 -0.91 -28.64 3.26
N THR A 496 -0.70 -29.13 2.05
CA THR A 496 -0.88 -30.56 1.74
C THR A 496 0.42 -31.34 1.72
N GLY A 497 1.57 -30.66 1.57
CA GLY A 497 2.83 -31.31 1.27
C GLY A 497 2.90 -31.92 -0.13
N ASN A 498 1.87 -31.75 -0.97
CA ASN A 498 1.80 -32.35 -2.30
C ASN A 498 2.67 -31.56 -3.31
N ALA A 499 3.61 -32.26 -3.92
CA ALA A 499 4.59 -31.72 -4.86
C ALA A 499 4.10 -31.58 -6.31
N GLU A 500 2.81 -31.80 -6.61
CA GLU A 500 2.29 -31.83 -7.99
C GLU A 500 2.57 -30.55 -8.81
N PHE A 501 2.78 -29.40 -8.14
CA PHE A 501 3.07 -28.13 -8.79
C PHE A 501 4.54 -27.66 -8.63
N ASP A 502 5.45 -28.51 -8.15
CA ASP A 502 6.83 -28.10 -7.87
C ASP A 502 7.56 -27.63 -9.15
N ASP A 503 7.23 -28.18 -10.33
CA ASP A 503 7.75 -27.73 -11.63
C ASP A 503 7.26 -26.34 -12.02
N PHE A 504 6.01 -26.00 -11.68
CA PHE A 504 5.47 -24.66 -11.84
C PHE A 504 6.18 -23.69 -10.89
N LEU A 505 6.24 -24.05 -9.61
CA LEU A 505 6.84 -23.24 -8.56
C LEU A 505 8.33 -22.98 -8.85
N ALA A 506 9.03 -23.95 -9.43
CA ALA A 506 10.41 -23.80 -9.88
C ALA A 506 10.66 -22.56 -10.75
N ARG A 507 9.64 -22.09 -11.47
CA ARG A 507 9.74 -21.01 -12.46
C ARG A 507 9.10 -19.70 -11.99
N ASP A 508 8.15 -19.74 -11.07
CA ASP A 508 7.35 -18.56 -10.67
C ASP A 508 7.32 -18.32 -9.13
N MET A 509 8.24 -18.91 -8.36
CA MET A 509 8.30 -18.72 -6.90
C MET A 509 8.79 -17.32 -6.47
N SER A 510 8.15 -16.77 -5.44
CA SER A 510 8.64 -15.62 -4.68
C SER A 510 9.97 -15.94 -3.96
N PRO A 511 10.79 -14.94 -3.62
CA PRO A 511 12.06 -15.17 -2.91
C PRO A 511 11.91 -15.94 -1.59
N TYR A 512 10.86 -15.65 -0.82
CA TYR A 512 10.57 -16.37 0.43
C TYR A 512 10.16 -17.83 0.18
N MET A 513 9.39 -18.10 -0.87
CA MET A 513 9.00 -19.47 -1.24
C MET A 513 10.21 -20.30 -1.69
N ARG A 514 11.14 -19.71 -2.45
CA ARG A 514 12.41 -20.39 -2.82
C ARG A 514 13.21 -20.79 -1.59
N PHE A 515 13.31 -19.88 -0.61
CA PHE A 515 13.94 -20.19 0.67
C PHE A 515 13.22 -21.35 1.38
N ARG A 516 11.89 -21.29 1.52
CA ARG A 516 11.11 -22.30 2.24
C ARG A 516 11.13 -23.69 1.60
N LEU A 517 11.18 -23.77 0.27
CA LEU A 517 11.12 -25.04 -0.46
C LEU A 517 12.50 -25.60 -0.83
N ARG A 518 13.53 -24.76 -0.96
CA ARG A 518 14.85 -25.17 -1.46
C ARG A 518 16.01 -24.80 -0.56
N GLY A 519 15.80 -24.00 0.49
CA GLY A 519 16.87 -23.45 1.31
C GLY A 519 17.65 -22.31 0.64
N ASP A 520 17.19 -21.81 -0.51
CA ASP A 520 17.86 -20.76 -1.29
C ASP A 520 17.78 -19.39 -0.58
N SER A 521 18.78 -19.07 0.24
CA SER A 521 18.80 -17.82 1.02
C SER A 521 19.20 -16.58 0.20
N ALA A 522 20.00 -16.73 -0.85
CA ALA A 522 20.53 -15.60 -1.62
C ALA A 522 19.44 -14.75 -2.31
N PRO A 523 18.42 -15.31 -2.99
CA PRO A 523 17.30 -14.52 -3.52
C PRO A 523 16.52 -13.79 -2.44
N LEU A 524 16.32 -14.43 -1.28
CA LEU A 524 15.62 -13.84 -0.14
C LEU A 524 16.38 -12.62 0.41
N VAL A 525 17.69 -12.76 0.65
CA VAL A 525 18.55 -11.67 1.12
C VAL A 525 18.60 -10.52 0.12
N SER A 526 18.70 -10.81 -1.17
CA SER A 526 18.67 -9.79 -2.23
C SER A 526 17.35 -9.00 -2.23
N ALA A 527 16.22 -9.70 -2.11
CA ALA A 527 14.91 -9.06 -2.05
C ALA A 527 14.73 -8.20 -0.78
N LEU A 528 15.25 -8.66 0.37
CA LEU A 528 15.25 -7.88 1.60
C LEU A 528 16.10 -6.61 1.50
N ARG A 529 17.28 -6.72 0.88
CA ARG A 529 18.14 -5.57 0.62
C ARG A 529 17.42 -4.53 -0.23
N GLN A 530 16.78 -4.94 -1.32
CA GLN A 530 16.01 -4.05 -2.19
C GLN A 530 14.83 -3.40 -1.45
N ASN A 531 14.11 -4.16 -0.62
CA ASN A 531 13.02 -3.63 0.19
C ASN A 531 13.53 -2.59 1.22
N ALA A 532 14.63 -2.88 1.92
CA ALA A 532 15.25 -1.94 2.85
C ALA A 532 15.73 -0.67 2.13
N GLN A 533 16.36 -0.80 0.95
CA GLN A 533 16.77 0.33 0.12
C GLN A 533 15.60 1.18 -0.35
N ALA A 534 14.47 0.55 -0.72
CA ALA A 534 13.26 1.26 -1.16
C ALA A 534 12.70 2.18 -0.06
N LEU A 535 12.63 1.69 1.18
CA LEU A 535 12.13 2.45 2.33
C LEU A 535 13.18 3.39 2.94
N ARG A 536 14.46 3.23 2.57
CA ARG A 536 15.58 4.03 3.11
C ARG A 536 15.55 5.48 2.62
N MET A 537 15.09 5.69 1.40
CA MET A 537 15.12 6.97 0.70
C MET A 537 13.70 7.49 0.50
N ASN A 538 13.57 8.77 0.17
CA ASN A 538 12.30 9.40 -0.21
C ASN A 538 11.19 9.22 0.84
N PHE A 539 11.53 9.34 2.12
CA PHE A 539 10.55 9.19 3.21
C PHE A 539 9.35 10.12 3.00
N GLU A 540 9.59 11.34 2.51
CA GLU A 540 8.56 12.32 2.16
C GLU A 540 7.57 11.79 1.10
N GLY A 541 8.05 10.99 0.14
CA GLY A 541 7.23 10.33 -0.88
C GLY A 541 6.25 9.29 -0.35
N TYR A 542 6.48 8.77 0.85
CA TYR A 542 5.57 7.84 1.56
C TYR A 542 4.74 8.54 2.65
N THR A 543 4.97 9.84 2.88
CA THR A 543 4.41 10.57 4.02
C THR A 543 3.86 11.93 3.61
N SER A 544 4.63 13.02 3.79
CA SER A 544 4.16 14.40 3.63
C SER A 544 3.63 14.72 2.25
N GLU A 545 4.13 14.05 1.21
CA GLU A 545 3.75 14.29 -0.18
C GLU A 545 2.43 13.61 -0.59
N VAL A 546 2.08 12.48 0.03
CA VAL A 546 0.95 11.63 -0.38
C VAL A 546 -0.38 12.35 -0.26
N ARG A 547 -1.21 12.28 -1.30
CA ARG A 547 -2.56 12.90 -1.32
C ARG A 547 -3.72 11.90 -1.44
N TYR A 548 -3.45 10.67 -1.87
CA TYR A 548 -4.40 9.57 -1.93
C TYR A 548 -3.84 8.43 -1.07
N THR A 549 -4.56 8.05 -0.01
CA THR A 549 -4.03 7.24 1.11
C THR A 549 -3.93 5.76 0.80
N ASP A 550 -4.65 5.29 -0.22
CA ASP A 550 -4.48 3.99 -0.85
C ASP A 550 -3.22 3.92 -1.76
N ARG A 551 -2.53 5.04 -1.99
CA ARG A 551 -1.30 5.13 -2.82
C ARG A 551 -0.02 5.39 -2.03
N VAL A 552 -0.02 5.22 -0.71
CA VAL A 552 1.13 5.57 0.17
C VAL A 552 2.47 5.03 -0.35
N LEU A 553 2.54 3.77 -0.78
CA LEU A 553 3.80 3.15 -1.24
C LEU A 553 4.04 3.28 -2.75
N ARG A 554 3.26 4.11 -3.47
CA ARG A 554 3.28 4.18 -4.94
C ARG A 554 4.32 5.14 -5.51
N PHE A 555 4.90 6.03 -4.71
CA PHE A 555 5.86 7.04 -5.16
C PHE A 555 7.02 6.49 -6.05
N PRO A 556 7.66 5.34 -5.73
CA PRO A 556 8.70 4.76 -6.58
C PRO A 556 8.28 4.47 -8.02
N SER A 557 6.98 4.23 -8.27
CA SER A 557 6.46 3.93 -9.60
C SER A 557 6.58 5.11 -10.58
N LEU A 558 6.85 6.32 -10.09
CA LEU A 558 7.18 7.48 -10.92
C LEU A 558 8.48 7.30 -11.70
N PHE A 559 9.36 6.40 -11.25
CA PHE A 559 10.70 6.18 -11.82
C PHE A 559 10.86 4.81 -12.48
N ALA A 560 9.76 4.07 -12.64
CA ALA A 560 9.76 2.71 -13.17
C ALA A 560 8.83 2.56 -14.39
N GLY A 561 9.21 1.64 -15.30
CA GLY A 561 8.48 1.36 -16.53
C GLY A 561 8.97 2.16 -17.75
N SER A 562 8.21 2.11 -18.84
CA SER A 562 8.56 2.80 -20.09
C SER A 562 8.34 4.31 -20.01
N GLU A 563 7.31 4.74 -19.29
CA GLU A 563 6.94 6.14 -19.08
C GLU A 563 7.26 6.54 -17.63
N VAL A 564 8.33 7.32 -17.46
CA VAL A 564 8.83 7.78 -16.15
C VAL A 564 8.71 9.30 -16.01
N LEU A 565 8.48 9.77 -14.79
CA LEU A 565 8.43 11.20 -14.48
C LEU A 565 9.80 11.83 -14.69
N ALA A 566 10.85 11.20 -14.19
CA ALA A 566 12.24 11.61 -14.39
C ALA A 566 13.15 10.37 -14.39
N ARG A 567 14.35 10.48 -14.99
CA ARG A 567 15.35 9.42 -14.89
C ARG A 567 16.10 9.59 -13.57
N PRO A 568 16.03 8.62 -12.65
CA PRO A 568 16.67 8.79 -11.36
C PRO A 568 18.20 8.64 -11.49
N VAL A 569 18.95 9.40 -10.68
CA VAL A 569 20.43 9.34 -10.66
C VAL A 569 20.96 8.06 -10.05
N GLU A 570 20.12 7.34 -9.31
CA GLU A 570 20.37 6.02 -8.75
C GLU A 570 19.11 5.16 -8.82
N THR A 571 19.22 3.85 -8.63
CA THR A 571 18.06 2.96 -8.72
C THR A 571 17.11 3.18 -7.54
N ILE A 572 15.84 3.45 -7.84
CA ILE A 572 14.78 3.56 -6.84
C ILE A 572 13.97 2.26 -6.85
N HIS A 573 14.07 1.49 -5.75
CA HIS A 573 13.33 0.25 -5.58
C HIS A 573 11.90 0.52 -5.05
N THR A 574 11.00 -0.45 -5.26
CA THR A 574 9.64 -0.41 -4.70
C THR A 574 9.57 -1.25 -3.42
N PRO A 575 8.98 -0.74 -2.32
CA PRO A 575 8.77 -1.52 -1.11
C PRO A 575 7.94 -2.79 -1.38
N ASN A 576 8.25 -3.87 -0.67
CA ASN A 576 7.52 -5.12 -0.71
C ASN A 576 7.12 -5.54 0.72
N PRO A 577 6.03 -4.97 1.27
CA PRO A 577 5.52 -5.35 2.58
C PRO A 577 5.17 -6.84 2.65
N SER A 578 4.63 -7.42 1.58
CA SER A 578 4.26 -8.84 1.54
C SER A 578 5.44 -9.78 1.82
N LEU A 579 6.66 -9.42 1.42
CA LEU A 579 7.88 -10.16 1.77
C LEU A 579 8.12 -10.16 3.29
N LEU A 580 8.00 -9.01 3.94
CA LEU A 580 8.18 -8.88 5.39
C LEU A 580 7.08 -9.66 6.14
N TYR A 581 5.83 -9.57 5.69
CA TYR A 581 4.72 -10.34 6.23
C TYR A 581 4.95 -11.85 6.10
N SER A 582 5.32 -12.32 4.91
CA SER A 582 5.53 -13.75 4.65
C SER A 582 6.63 -14.32 5.55
N MET A 583 7.75 -13.60 5.68
CA MET A 583 8.84 -13.99 6.56
C MET A 583 8.44 -14.01 8.04
N ALA A 584 7.72 -12.99 8.50
CA ALA A 584 7.33 -12.88 9.90
C ALA A 584 6.27 -13.92 10.28
N THR A 585 5.36 -14.26 9.38
CA THR A 585 4.18 -15.07 9.72
C THR A 585 4.22 -16.51 9.20
N GLY A 586 5.03 -16.81 8.19
CA GLY A 586 5.08 -18.12 7.56
C GLY A 586 4.10 -18.33 6.41
N ASP A 587 3.25 -17.35 6.11
CA ASP A 587 2.28 -17.38 5.01
C ASP A 587 3.01 -17.16 3.67
N PRO A 588 2.84 -18.03 2.64
CA PRO A 588 3.46 -17.83 1.33
C PRO A 588 2.72 -16.82 0.43
N GLY A 589 1.63 -16.21 0.90
CA GLY A 589 0.85 -15.21 0.17
C GLY A 589 0.54 -13.96 0.99
N ASP A 590 -0.70 -13.49 0.94
CA ASP A 590 -1.20 -12.32 1.66
C ASP A 590 -2.18 -12.68 2.80
N ALA A 591 -2.45 -11.67 3.64
CA ALA A 591 -3.35 -11.77 4.78
C ALA A 591 -4.85 -11.62 4.43
N GLY A 592 -5.18 -11.27 3.18
CA GLY A 592 -6.53 -10.93 2.76
C GLY A 592 -7.39 -12.16 2.48
N TYR A 593 -6.84 -13.12 1.73
CA TYR A 593 -7.61 -14.27 1.22
C TYR A 593 -6.92 -15.60 1.52
N PHE A 594 -7.66 -16.48 2.19
CA PHE A 594 -7.17 -17.76 2.71
C PHE A 594 -5.81 -17.64 3.44
N PRO A 595 -5.66 -16.72 4.43
CA PRO A 595 -4.38 -16.48 5.08
C PRO A 595 -3.86 -17.73 5.81
N LEU A 596 -2.57 -18.02 5.66
CA LEU A 596 -1.86 -19.12 6.29
C LEU A 596 -0.80 -18.63 7.27
N ASN A 597 -1.01 -17.47 7.89
CA ASN A 597 -0.14 -16.98 8.94
C ASN A 597 -0.10 -17.99 10.09
N ALA A 598 1.07 -18.58 10.32
CA ALA A 598 1.26 -19.62 11.33
C ALA A 598 1.41 -19.06 12.73
N VAL A 599 1.90 -17.82 12.83
CA VAL A 599 2.27 -17.17 14.08
C VAL A 599 1.99 -15.66 14.01
N ARG A 600 1.64 -15.09 15.16
CA ARG A 600 1.74 -13.65 15.45
C ARG A 600 2.71 -13.46 16.61
N TRP A 601 3.68 -12.57 16.46
CA TRP A 601 4.64 -12.27 17.51
C TRP A 601 4.09 -11.19 18.43
N LEU A 602 3.85 -11.52 19.69
CA LEU A 602 3.33 -10.59 20.71
C LEU A 602 4.48 -9.74 21.27
N THR A 603 5.11 -8.98 20.38
CA THR A 603 6.21 -8.06 20.65
C THR A 603 6.22 -6.95 19.59
N PRO A 604 6.75 -5.75 19.90
CA PRO A 604 6.87 -4.69 18.89
C PRO A 604 7.74 -5.09 17.70
N PRO A 605 7.50 -4.55 16.48
CA PRO A 605 8.30 -4.83 15.28
C PRO A 605 9.70 -4.19 15.29
N ARG A 606 10.11 -3.60 16.42
CA ARG A 606 11.35 -2.84 16.60
C ARG A 606 12.46 -3.73 17.13
N ASP A 607 13.71 -3.47 16.75
CA ASP A 607 14.92 -4.17 17.21
C ASP A 607 14.85 -5.71 17.11
N ILE A 608 14.14 -6.22 16.09
CA ILE A 608 13.94 -7.65 15.87
C ILE A 608 14.00 -8.00 14.39
N ALA A 609 14.41 -9.24 14.12
CA ALA A 609 14.19 -9.91 12.84
C ALA A 609 13.65 -11.33 13.11
N VAL A 610 12.75 -11.78 12.26
CA VAL A 610 12.06 -13.06 12.36
C VAL A 610 11.92 -13.69 10.97
N LEU A 611 12.48 -14.89 10.81
CA LEU A 611 12.35 -15.69 9.60
C LEU A 611 11.69 -17.01 9.95
N VAL A 612 10.38 -17.15 9.65
CA VAL A 612 9.70 -18.43 9.74
C VAL A 612 10.29 -19.36 8.68
N THR A 613 10.85 -20.48 9.13
CA THR A 613 11.52 -21.49 8.30
C THR A 613 10.63 -22.69 8.03
N GLU A 614 9.66 -22.94 8.91
CA GLU A 614 8.77 -24.09 8.83
C GLU A 614 7.42 -23.77 9.46
N SER A 615 6.35 -24.16 8.80
CA SER A 615 4.98 -24.03 9.29
C SER A 615 4.12 -25.16 8.72
N ALA A 616 3.76 -26.12 9.57
CA ALA A 616 2.87 -27.23 9.26
C ALA A 616 1.96 -27.52 10.47
N SER A 617 1.02 -28.45 10.31
CA SER A 617 0.01 -28.69 11.34
C SER A 617 0.53 -29.29 12.65
N LYS A 618 1.74 -29.88 12.64
CA LYS A 618 2.36 -30.50 13.82
C LYS A 618 3.75 -29.96 14.16
N GLN A 619 4.22 -28.96 13.42
CA GLN A 619 5.56 -28.45 13.60
C GLN A 619 5.66 -27.00 13.16
N PHE A 620 6.50 -26.26 13.88
CA PHE A 620 6.81 -24.87 13.56
C PHE A 620 8.30 -24.62 13.78
N GLY A 621 8.88 -23.76 12.95
CA GLY A 621 10.28 -23.38 13.03
C GLY A 621 10.49 -21.92 12.62
N ALA A 622 11.34 -21.21 13.35
CA ALA A 622 11.74 -19.86 13.01
C ALA A 622 13.18 -19.56 13.44
N GLU A 623 13.87 -18.72 12.66
CA GLU A 623 15.09 -18.05 13.09
C GLU A 623 14.76 -16.64 13.60
N LEU A 624 15.34 -16.26 14.74
CA LEU A 624 15.02 -15.03 15.47
C LEU A 624 16.31 -14.30 15.82
N PHE A 625 16.33 -12.97 15.67
CA PHE A 625 17.45 -12.15 16.10
C PHE A 625 16.97 -10.90 16.83
N CYS A 626 17.43 -10.71 18.08
CA CYS A 626 17.20 -9.50 18.86
C CYS A 626 18.41 -8.55 18.72
N PHE A 627 18.17 -7.32 18.28
CA PHE A 627 19.23 -6.30 18.11
C PHE A 627 19.51 -5.50 19.39
N GLY A 628 18.57 -5.56 20.34
CA GLY A 628 18.68 -4.92 21.64
C GLY A 628 19.87 -5.43 22.46
N GLN A 629 20.31 -4.58 23.39
CA GLN A 629 21.45 -4.87 24.29
C GLN A 629 21.07 -5.78 25.48
N LYS A 630 19.77 -5.93 25.74
CA LYS A 630 19.22 -6.70 26.85
C LYS A 630 18.48 -7.92 26.31
N GLN A 631 18.35 -8.94 27.17
CA GLN A 631 17.46 -10.06 26.89
C GLN A 631 16.05 -9.54 26.60
N ARG A 632 15.43 -10.09 25.56
CA ARG A 632 14.09 -9.70 25.13
C ARG A 632 13.09 -10.77 25.58
N SER A 633 12.04 -10.34 26.26
CA SER A 633 10.86 -11.16 26.50
C SER A 633 10.07 -11.31 25.21
N MET A 634 9.75 -12.54 24.85
CA MET A 634 8.94 -12.87 23.69
C MET A 634 7.66 -13.56 24.12
N SER A 635 6.61 -13.31 23.37
CA SER A 635 5.42 -14.15 23.35
C SER A 635 4.96 -14.31 21.91
N ALA A 636 4.31 -15.42 21.61
CA ALA A 636 3.84 -15.75 20.27
C ALA A 636 2.49 -16.46 20.36
N GLU A 637 1.64 -16.21 19.38
CA GLU A 637 0.32 -16.83 19.22
C GLU A 637 0.33 -17.69 17.96
N PHE A 638 0.04 -18.99 18.09
CA PHE A 638 0.10 -19.96 16.99
C PHE A 638 -1.28 -20.34 16.47
N TYR A 639 -1.42 -20.39 15.13
CA TYR A 639 -2.73 -20.56 14.46
C TYR A 639 -2.91 -21.90 13.74
N LEU A 640 -1.82 -22.56 13.36
CA LEU A 640 -1.87 -23.74 12.48
C LEU A 640 -1.57 -25.07 13.18
N LEU A 641 -1.08 -25.06 14.42
CA LEU A 641 -0.82 -26.29 15.17
C LEU A 641 -2.14 -26.99 15.54
N GLU A 642 -2.21 -28.30 15.28
CA GLU A 642 -3.30 -29.17 15.72
C GLU A 642 -3.30 -29.31 17.25
N PRO A 643 -4.47 -29.53 17.88
CA PRO A 643 -4.53 -29.82 19.31
C PRO A 643 -3.63 -30.99 19.71
N GLY A 644 -2.83 -30.82 20.77
CA GLY A 644 -1.83 -31.80 21.17
C GLY A 644 -0.81 -31.26 22.16
N LYS A 645 0.09 -32.13 22.63
CA LYS A 645 1.23 -31.78 23.47
C LYS A 645 2.45 -31.52 22.59
N TYR A 646 3.14 -30.41 22.87
CA TYR A 646 4.29 -29.98 22.10
C TYR A 646 5.43 -29.58 23.02
N GLU A 647 6.66 -29.79 22.55
CA GLU A 647 7.87 -29.20 23.10
C GLU A 647 8.29 -28.00 22.25
N LEU A 648 8.57 -26.88 22.91
CA LEU A 648 9.20 -25.69 22.37
C LEU A 648 10.67 -25.68 22.79
N THR A 649 11.58 -25.54 21.84
CA THR A 649 13.01 -25.37 22.10
C THR A 649 13.53 -24.08 21.47
N VAL A 650 14.39 -23.37 22.19
CA VAL A 650 15.15 -22.21 21.69
C VAL A 650 16.63 -22.54 21.79
N THR A 651 17.33 -22.57 20.66
CA THR A 651 18.78 -22.74 20.61
C THR A 651 19.46 -21.47 20.12
N THR A 652 20.61 -21.13 20.67
CA THR A 652 21.46 -20.06 20.11
C THR A 652 22.45 -20.65 19.10
N LYS A 653 22.56 -20.05 17.92
CA LYS A 653 23.55 -20.38 16.89
C LYS A 653 24.81 -19.54 17.03
N ASN A 654 25.97 -20.19 16.96
CA ASN A 654 27.28 -19.56 16.77
C ASN A 654 28.08 -20.35 15.73
N GLY A 655 28.05 -19.91 14.48
CA GLY A 655 28.45 -20.76 13.35
C GLY A 655 27.55 -22.00 13.27
N ASP A 656 28.16 -23.18 13.10
CA ASP A 656 27.44 -24.46 13.02
C ASP A 656 27.06 -25.05 14.39
N LYS A 657 27.47 -24.41 15.49
CA LYS A 657 27.18 -24.89 16.84
C LYS A 657 25.86 -24.30 17.34
N GLU A 658 24.93 -25.19 17.67
CA GLU A 658 23.70 -24.85 18.41
C GLU A 658 23.87 -25.16 19.90
N LYS A 659 23.47 -24.23 20.76
CA LYS A 659 23.41 -24.44 22.21
C LYS A 659 21.99 -24.21 22.70
N LEU A 660 21.42 -25.18 23.40
CA LEU A 660 20.10 -25.05 24.02
C LEU A 660 20.10 -23.89 25.02
N SER A 661 19.16 -22.98 24.85
CA SER A 661 18.94 -21.83 25.72
C SER A 661 17.72 -22.01 26.60
N GLU A 662 16.64 -22.56 26.05
CA GLU A 662 15.36 -22.75 26.73
C GLU A 662 14.64 -23.97 26.11
N THR A 663 13.98 -24.77 26.95
CA THR A 663 13.01 -25.79 26.53
C THR A 663 11.76 -25.68 27.39
N ARG A 664 10.58 -25.92 26.81
CA ARG A 664 9.29 -25.83 27.49
C ARG A 664 8.25 -26.70 26.82
N GLU A 665 7.53 -27.49 27.61
CA GLU A 665 6.32 -28.16 27.14
C GLU A 665 5.09 -27.25 27.23
N PHE A 666 4.17 -27.41 26.28
CA PHE A 666 2.86 -26.75 26.30
C PHE A 666 1.81 -27.59 25.59
N VAL A 667 0.54 -27.26 25.85
CA VAL A 667 -0.61 -27.92 25.22
C VAL A 667 -1.28 -26.94 24.27
N VAL A 668 -1.44 -27.35 23.02
CA VAL A 668 -2.30 -26.68 22.05
C VAL A 668 -3.72 -27.21 22.28
N GLN A 669 -4.62 -26.34 22.71
CA GLN A 669 -6.04 -26.67 22.87
C GLN A 669 -6.88 -26.26 21.66
N GLY A 670 -6.40 -25.24 20.94
CA GLY A 670 -7.06 -24.71 19.76
C GLY A 670 -6.18 -23.66 19.09
N ARG A 671 -6.78 -23.01 18.10
CA ARG A 671 -6.17 -21.85 17.43
C ARG A 671 -5.92 -20.77 18.47
N GLN A 672 -4.86 -19.98 18.28
CA GLN A 672 -4.43 -18.90 19.19
C GLN A 672 -3.75 -19.37 20.48
N THR A 673 -3.15 -20.57 20.49
CA THR A 673 -2.36 -21.01 21.65
C THR A 673 -1.16 -20.08 21.83
N ARG A 674 -1.04 -19.47 23.02
CA ARG A 674 0.02 -18.52 23.36
C ARG A 674 1.15 -19.18 24.12
N VAL A 675 2.39 -18.86 23.73
CA VAL A 675 3.60 -19.32 24.42
C VAL A 675 4.56 -18.16 24.60
N SER A 676 5.27 -18.16 25.73
CA SER A 676 6.29 -17.17 26.06
C SER A 676 7.65 -17.84 26.21
N PHE A 677 8.70 -17.13 25.78
CA PHE A 677 10.11 -17.55 25.82
C PHE A 677 11.02 -16.31 25.79
N TYR A 678 12.33 -16.48 25.90
CA TYR A 678 13.28 -15.38 25.88
C TYR A 678 14.28 -15.46 24.73
N LEU A 679 14.69 -14.28 24.23
CA LEU A 679 15.79 -14.14 23.28
C LEU A 679 16.99 -13.46 23.94
N PRO A 680 18.19 -14.08 23.94
CA PRO A 680 19.42 -13.40 24.33
C PRO A 680 19.74 -12.24 23.38
N PRO A 681 20.43 -11.19 23.87
CA PRO A 681 20.79 -10.05 23.05
C PRO A 681 21.81 -10.45 21.98
N ARG A 682 21.60 -9.99 20.74
CA ARG A 682 22.58 -10.05 19.65
C ARG A 682 23.09 -11.44 19.33
N ARG A 683 22.22 -12.44 19.45
CA ARG A 683 22.47 -13.83 19.07
C ARG A 683 21.36 -14.32 18.15
N LEU A 684 21.76 -15.02 17.08
CA LEU A 684 20.83 -15.77 16.26
C LEU A 684 20.27 -16.91 17.09
N CYS A 685 18.95 -17.01 17.16
CA CYS A 685 18.25 -18.08 17.85
C CYS A 685 17.41 -18.87 16.86
N VAL A 686 17.29 -20.18 17.08
CA VAL A 686 16.36 -21.04 16.36
C VAL A 686 15.30 -21.51 17.34
N LEU A 687 14.05 -21.18 17.01
CA LEU A 687 12.86 -21.67 17.69
C LEU A 687 12.35 -22.90 16.93
N ARG A 688 12.14 -24.01 17.63
CA ARG A 688 11.49 -25.21 17.08
C ARG A 688 10.36 -25.65 18.00
N ILE A 689 9.24 -26.01 17.39
CA ILE A 689 8.10 -26.63 18.06
C ILE A 689 7.86 -27.98 17.40
N ARG A 690 7.82 -29.04 18.21
CA ARG A 690 7.61 -30.43 17.79
C ARG A 690 6.61 -31.11 18.73
N PRO A 691 5.90 -32.17 18.30
CA PRO A 691 5.12 -32.98 19.22
C PRO A 691 6.03 -33.50 20.34
N SER A 692 5.53 -33.50 21.58
CA SER A 692 6.30 -34.09 22.70
C SER A 692 6.25 -35.62 22.59
N ASP A 693 7.42 -36.26 22.72
CA ASP A 693 7.56 -37.73 22.76
C ASP A 693 7.16 -38.24 24.16
N LEU A 694 5.85 -38.26 24.46
CA LEU A 694 5.29 -38.89 25.67
C LEU A 694 4.06 -39.75 25.36
#